data_AF-A0A6S6W3M1-F1
#
_entry.id   AF-A0A6S6W3M1-F1
#
_cell.length_a   1.000
_cell.length_b   1.000
_cell.length_c   1.000
_cell.angle_alpha   90.00
_cell.angle_beta   90.00
_cell.angle_gamma   90.00
#
_symmetry.space_group_name_H-M   'P 1'
#
loop_
_entity.id
_entity.type
_entity.pdbx_description
1 polymer ?
#
loop_
_entity_poly.entity_id
_entity_poly.type
_entity_poly.pdbx_seq_one_letter_code
_entity_poly.pdbx_strand_id
1 'polypeptide(L)'
;MQVMDQAAKTDKTGWFKRTGWLLFFEGRNLAHLAHQARLPDRDEEKLQLAATLIVQLIERCVKGLATLPRETRRWLRSARPTDPDQRPLARLQNPESQATYVSYVVRFVCFYLRLIADEESRMNAYLARRDRAVDSASDEDAGTDSEYDDEDAASSNDNDSVTPQRRIRRTAPADKMKDARELFTWKGDQKALARELWLTLGSGDEEAFQTTALLNSLASFILTGYGSDEFSSGLVQYLGVLGIDTQTNRLRTAKNYSYMLAGVVYCVRVLAVEKLLPAVERDEETEEDRDAFLELRKKYLADGSYSPMSAMLSLLAYGKHAALNEGNAGNAYWSPDKKTFYLNGRPIVVERFCKMAQSMEAELEESFWQMCWVDNPASRLTVNLAQIQDDMTFTTRGWSFVTAPSNGLSDGLAWMLQRARSTEGGMRLQTSDGQWRGKKVREYLRQLDRFLELMLGCVHIECGQPARGSEILTMRHRNGLLQDRNVFVVGGALMTVVRYHKSQSQWDKPKVVPRFLPPRLGQIMALYLSYLQPFREYLVVNVLSGGLSDYVWSNKEGAWDTDRLTRVLKRETGKRLGVALHTLDYRHTAVGIGRVKVGESFARGYQDEIGEIDEAEVDDDEDLLELQNSRSTVIGVGNYSVSLDIVKHLSARSIDAFRALSTAWHRVLGVDGQTEAPEELGRRQKRRMRESMSGLVMLPKEKAVLVEDARAAAVQRALQQVLGKQDVGFRSMEQEQALYAVLDKVTPLVVVLLTGGGKSLLFTLPACIEENGVTVVVVLYRALIEDLVSWIGRCGVDCMEWKHGENNPASVVVVSADVAGDITSNGNFLGYAWLMKDKGLQQRVVVDECHLLFTARHWRDNLLKVKNLRLLGCLIVLLTATLPPVQEGELEASMLVRNATYIRASTTRPNARYFVSWC
;
A
#
# COMPACT_ATOMS: atom_id res chain seq x y z
N MET A 1 -19.09 13.96 -36.94
CA MET A 1 -18.39 14.64 -35.83
C MET A 1 -19.09 14.17 -34.56
N GLN A 2 -18.38 13.53 -33.63
CA GLN A 2 -18.97 12.90 -32.43
C GLN A 2 -19.33 13.99 -31.41
N VAL A 3 -20.54 14.52 -31.52
CA VAL A 3 -21.19 15.30 -30.47
C VAL A 3 -21.74 14.31 -29.44
N MET A 4 -21.67 14.62 -28.15
CA MET A 4 -22.25 13.75 -27.13
C MET A 4 -23.77 13.88 -27.15
N ASP A 5 -24.44 12.84 -27.66
CA ASP A 5 -25.90 12.71 -27.63
C ASP A 5 -26.40 12.36 -26.21
N GLN A 6 -27.71 12.43 -25.98
CA GLN A 6 -28.32 12.05 -24.69
C GLN A 6 -27.92 10.63 -24.27
N ALA A 7 -27.27 10.52 -23.12
CA ALA A 7 -26.83 9.24 -22.58
C ALA A 7 -28.02 8.35 -22.19
N ALA A 8 -28.01 7.09 -22.66
CA ALA A 8 -29.03 6.10 -22.33
C ALA A 8 -29.09 5.84 -20.81
N LYS A 9 -30.26 5.41 -20.29
CA LYS A 9 -30.43 5.14 -18.84
C LYS A 9 -29.41 4.12 -18.30
N THR A 10 -28.94 3.20 -19.13
CA THR A 10 -27.93 2.18 -18.80
C THR A 10 -26.52 2.74 -18.60
N ASP A 11 -26.21 3.89 -19.18
CA ASP A 11 -24.87 4.51 -19.12
C ASP A 11 -24.73 5.45 -17.91
N LYS A 12 -25.82 5.69 -17.17
CA LYS A 12 -25.88 6.55 -15.97
C LYS A 12 -25.43 5.78 -14.71
N THR A 13 -24.17 5.35 -14.68
CA THR A 13 -23.55 4.73 -13.50
C THR A 13 -23.54 5.69 -12.30
N GLY A 14 -23.36 5.17 -11.08
CA GLY A 14 -23.21 6.00 -9.87
C GLY A 14 -22.11 7.05 -10.02
N TRP A 15 -20.98 6.66 -10.61
CA TRP A 15 -19.88 7.55 -10.97
C TRP A 15 -20.32 8.71 -11.87
N PHE A 16 -20.94 8.41 -13.02
CA PHE A 16 -21.35 9.46 -13.95
C PHE A 16 -22.52 10.32 -13.45
N LYS A 17 -23.33 9.80 -12.52
CA LYS A 17 -24.30 10.61 -11.78
C LYS A 17 -23.63 11.56 -10.81
N ARG A 18 -22.63 11.10 -10.05
CA ARG A 18 -21.89 11.93 -9.08
C ARG A 18 -21.06 13.02 -9.77
N THR A 19 -20.43 12.72 -10.89
CA THR A 19 -19.62 13.69 -11.63
C THR A 19 -20.47 14.70 -12.41
N GLY A 20 -21.72 14.37 -12.75
CA GLY A 20 -22.58 15.22 -13.57
C GLY A 20 -22.12 15.38 -15.03
N TRP A 21 -21.06 14.69 -15.45
CA TRP A 21 -20.42 14.90 -16.77
C TRP A 21 -21.35 14.66 -17.95
N LEU A 22 -22.29 13.72 -17.83
CA LEU A 22 -23.24 13.39 -18.91
C LEU A 22 -24.18 14.56 -19.23
N LEU A 23 -24.55 15.37 -18.23
CA LEU A 23 -25.35 16.58 -18.45
C LEU A 23 -24.44 17.75 -18.87
N PHE A 24 -23.29 17.88 -18.21
CA PHE A 24 -22.36 18.97 -18.46
C PHE A 24 -21.81 19.02 -19.91
N PHE A 25 -21.57 17.85 -20.52
CA PHE A 25 -21.07 17.74 -21.89
C PHE A 25 -22.14 17.53 -22.96
N GLU A 26 -23.43 17.56 -22.60
CA GLU A 26 -24.53 17.32 -23.55
C GLU A 26 -24.44 18.29 -24.73
N GLY A 27 -24.48 17.77 -25.96
CA GLY A 27 -24.41 18.59 -27.17
C GLY A 27 -23.02 19.13 -27.52
N ARG A 28 -21.95 18.72 -26.81
CA ARG A 28 -20.57 19.19 -27.04
C ARG A 28 -19.68 18.15 -27.72
N ASN A 29 -18.62 18.62 -28.39
CA ASN A 29 -17.60 17.75 -29.00
C ASN A 29 -16.46 17.45 -28.01
N LEU A 30 -16.46 16.24 -27.46
CA LEU A 30 -15.46 15.80 -26.47
C LEU A 30 -14.03 15.82 -27.02
N ALA A 31 -13.83 15.46 -28.29
CA ALA A 31 -12.51 15.43 -28.90
C ALA A 31 -11.91 16.84 -29.04
N HIS A 32 -12.75 17.83 -29.39
CA HIS A 32 -12.33 19.23 -29.44
C HIS A 32 -11.99 19.76 -28.04
N LEU A 33 -12.85 19.53 -27.05
CA LEU A 33 -12.61 19.95 -25.66
C LEU A 33 -11.31 19.35 -25.10
N ALA A 34 -11.13 18.04 -25.22
CA ALA A 34 -9.94 17.35 -24.73
C ALA A 34 -8.66 17.81 -25.46
N HIS A 35 -8.76 18.13 -26.74
CA HIS A 35 -7.65 18.69 -27.50
C HIS A 35 -7.23 20.08 -26.98
N GLN A 36 -8.15 20.92 -26.51
CA GLN A 36 -7.77 22.23 -25.95
C GLN A 36 -7.05 22.13 -24.60
N ALA A 37 -7.23 21.02 -23.87
CA ALA A 37 -6.57 20.77 -22.57
C ALA A 37 -5.20 20.06 -22.69
N ARG A 38 -4.64 19.93 -23.91
CA ARG A 38 -3.35 19.28 -24.13
C ARG A 38 -2.16 20.14 -23.66
N LEU A 39 -1.00 19.51 -23.50
CA LEU A 39 0.28 20.22 -23.31
C LEU A 39 0.62 21.09 -24.53
N PRO A 40 1.43 22.15 -24.38
CA PRO A 40 1.72 23.05 -25.49
C PRO A 40 2.45 22.36 -26.65
N ASP A 41 2.06 22.69 -27.87
CA ASP A 41 2.75 22.25 -29.09
C ASP A 41 3.97 23.13 -29.39
N ARG A 42 4.79 22.72 -30.39
CA ARG A 42 6.04 23.42 -30.75
C ARG A 42 5.82 24.86 -31.21
N ASP A 43 4.67 25.13 -31.80
CA ASP A 43 4.20 26.41 -32.35
C ASP A 43 3.51 27.31 -31.32
N GLU A 44 3.27 26.84 -30.10
CA GLU A 44 2.63 27.61 -29.02
C GLU A 44 3.68 28.20 -28.04
N GLU A 45 4.57 29.08 -28.54
CA GLU A 45 5.72 29.60 -27.77
C GLU A 45 5.34 30.20 -26.40
N LYS A 46 4.34 31.08 -26.34
CA LYS A 46 3.86 31.66 -25.06
C LYS A 46 3.37 30.59 -24.08
N LEU A 47 2.74 29.52 -24.57
CA LEU A 47 2.28 28.43 -23.71
C LEU A 47 3.44 27.54 -23.24
N GLN A 48 4.52 27.41 -24.01
CA GLN A 48 5.74 26.73 -23.56
C GLN A 48 6.44 27.52 -22.44
N LEU A 49 6.48 28.85 -22.56
CA LEU A 49 6.97 29.72 -21.49
C LEU A 49 6.11 29.56 -20.23
N ALA A 50 4.79 29.60 -20.36
CA ALA A 50 3.88 29.35 -19.25
C ALA A 50 4.11 27.96 -18.61
N ALA A 51 4.26 26.91 -19.42
CA ALA A 51 4.54 25.57 -18.91
C ALA A 51 5.85 25.50 -18.11
N THR A 52 6.90 26.17 -18.58
CA THR A 52 8.20 26.24 -17.89
C THR A 52 8.08 26.97 -16.55
N LEU A 53 7.42 28.13 -16.54
CA LEU A 53 7.17 28.92 -15.33
C LEU A 53 6.36 28.14 -14.29
N ILE A 54 5.35 27.37 -14.70
CA ILE A 54 4.54 26.55 -13.78
C ILE A 54 5.39 25.45 -13.12
N VAL A 55 6.23 24.78 -13.90
CA VAL A 55 7.14 23.73 -13.38
C VAL A 55 8.09 24.33 -12.35
N GLN A 56 8.67 25.49 -12.65
CA GLN A 56 9.57 26.21 -11.74
C GLN A 56 8.84 26.70 -10.48
N LEU A 57 7.65 27.30 -10.62
CA LEU A 57 6.83 27.77 -9.51
C LEU A 57 6.48 26.63 -8.57
N ILE A 58 5.94 25.52 -9.07
CA ILE A 58 5.56 24.39 -8.21
C ILE A 58 6.80 23.78 -7.54
N GLU A 59 7.93 23.64 -8.24
CA GLU A 59 9.17 23.15 -7.62
C GLU A 59 9.65 24.07 -6.48
N ARG A 60 9.54 25.40 -6.66
CA ARG A 60 9.83 26.38 -5.61
C ARG A 60 8.88 26.21 -4.42
N CYS A 61 7.57 26.14 -4.65
CA CYS A 61 6.58 25.94 -3.59
C CYS A 61 6.79 24.62 -2.84
N VAL A 62 7.13 23.53 -3.55
CA VAL A 62 7.44 22.22 -2.94
C VAL A 62 8.69 22.28 -2.06
N LYS A 63 9.76 22.95 -2.52
CA LYS A 63 10.95 23.22 -1.68
C LYS A 63 10.59 24.04 -0.45
N GLY A 64 9.72 25.04 -0.62
CA GLY A 64 9.20 25.88 0.45
C GLY A 64 8.45 25.12 1.55
N LEU A 65 7.90 23.93 1.29
CA LEU A 65 7.25 23.14 2.35
C LEU A 65 8.17 22.88 3.55
N ALA A 66 9.48 22.72 3.33
CA ALA A 66 10.43 22.45 4.41
C ALA A 66 10.57 23.61 5.39
N THR A 67 10.25 24.84 4.99
CA THR A 67 10.34 26.02 5.86
C THR A 67 9.08 26.22 6.71
N LEU A 68 7.99 25.50 6.42
CA LEU A 68 6.75 25.59 7.22
C LEU A 68 6.85 24.76 8.52
N PRO A 69 6.30 25.28 9.63
CA PRO A 69 6.10 24.51 10.86
C PRO A 69 5.37 23.19 10.58
N ARG A 70 5.69 22.16 11.37
CA ARG A 70 5.08 20.84 11.23
C ARG A 70 3.55 20.92 11.34
N GLU A 71 3.02 21.75 12.23
CA GLU A 71 1.59 21.89 12.46
C GLU A 71 0.86 22.52 11.26
N THR A 72 1.39 23.60 10.70
CA THR A 72 0.86 24.23 9.48
C THR A 72 0.79 23.23 8.32
N ARG A 73 1.81 22.38 8.18
CA ARG A 73 1.80 21.32 7.16
C ARG A 73 0.77 20.24 7.42
N ARG A 74 0.42 19.93 8.67
CA ARG A 74 -0.65 18.98 9.01
C ARG A 74 -2.03 19.57 8.71
N TRP A 75 -2.24 20.85 8.99
CA TRP A 75 -3.45 21.58 8.61
C TRP A 75 -3.61 21.71 7.10
N LEU A 76 -2.52 21.99 6.39
CA LEU A 76 -2.51 22.06 4.94
C LEU A 76 -2.81 20.71 4.30
N ARG A 77 -2.32 19.63 4.91
CA ARG A 77 -2.58 18.27 4.46
C ARG A 77 -4.02 17.86 4.71
N SER A 78 -4.60 18.22 5.86
CA SER A 78 -5.95 17.85 6.25
C SER A 78 -7.00 18.13 5.18
N ALA A 79 -7.92 17.20 4.97
CA ALA A 79 -9.20 17.45 4.28
C ALA A 79 -10.29 17.98 5.24
N ARG A 80 -10.19 17.71 6.54
CA ARG A 80 -11.23 18.02 7.54
C ARG A 80 -11.20 19.50 7.92
N PRO A 81 -12.34 20.19 8.10
CA PRO A 81 -12.34 21.62 8.42
C PRO A 81 -11.75 21.94 9.80
N THR A 82 -11.89 21.04 10.77
CA THR A 82 -11.61 21.32 12.19
C THR A 82 -10.46 20.52 12.80
N ASP A 83 -9.92 19.53 12.10
CA ASP A 83 -8.87 18.66 12.63
C ASP A 83 -7.64 18.66 11.73
N PRO A 84 -6.42 18.79 12.27
CA PRO A 84 -5.19 18.62 11.49
C PRO A 84 -4.98 17.15 11.14
N ASP A 85 -4.34 16.88 10.01
CA ASP A 85 -4.00 15.50 9.63
C ASP A 85 -2.97 14.91 10.60
N GLN A 86 -2.89 13.59 10.71
CA GLN A 86 -1.85 12.95 11.51
C GLN A 86 -0.45 13.24 10.96
N ARG A 87 -0.33 13.49 9.66
CA ARG A 87 0.94 13.70 8.95
C ARG A 87 1.04 15.09 8.34
N PRO A 88 2.25 15.65 8.27
CA PRO A 88 2.47 16.88 7.51
C PRO A 88 2.43 16.59 6.00
N LEU A 89 1.97 17.57 5.21
CA LEU A 89 2.20 17.58 3.77
C LEU A 89 3.72 17.61 3.50
N ALA A 90 4.18 16.84 2.52
CA ALA A 90 5.60 16.71 2.22
C ALA A 90 5.85 16.60 0.70
N ARG A 91 7.11 16.73 0.32
CA ARG A 91 7.58 16.44 -1.05
C ARG A 91 7.33 14.96 -1.38
N LEU A 92 6.88 14.69 -2.61
CA LEU A 92 6.74 13.33 -3.12
C LEU A 92 8.09 12.64 -3.24
N GLN A 93 8.16 11.36 -2.90
CA GLN A 93 9.42 10.60 -2.93
C GLN A 93 9.93 10.34 -4.35
N ASN A 94 9.01 10.16 -5.31
CA ASN A 94 9.33 9.94 -6.71
C ASN A 94 9.23 11.26 -7.51
N PRO A 95 10.35 11.79 -8.06
CA PRO A 95 10.35 12.97 -8.91
C PRO A 95 9.44 12.84 -10.15
N GLU A 96 9.28 11.65 -10.71
CA GLU A 96 8.42 11.42 -11.88
C GLU A 96 6.94 11.59 -11.56
N SER A 97 6.54 11.21 -10.35
CA SER A 97 5.17 11.40 -9.86
C SER A 97 4.86 12.88 -9.70
N GLN A 98 5.81 13.66 -9.17
CA GLN A 98 5.68 15.11 -9.11
C GLN A 98 5.58 15.74 -10.50
N ALA A 99 6.43 15.33 -11.45
CA ALA A 99 6.36 15.82 -12.84
C ALA A 99 5.00 15.51 -13.49
N THR A 100 4.46 14.32 -13.24
CA THR A 100 3.12 13.93 -13.70
C THR A 100 2.04 14.82 -13.10
N TYR A 101 2.10 15.13 -11.81
CA TYR A 101 1.10 15.96 -11.12
C TYR A 101 1.12 17.40 -11.62
N VAL A 102 2.34 17.96 -11.76
CA VAL A 102 2.56 19.28 -12.34
C VAL A 102 1.99 19.37 -13.75
N SER A 103 2.09 18.30 -14.55
CA SER A 103 1.56 18.29 -15.92
C SER A 103 0.05 18.55 -16.00
N TYR A 104 -0.73 18.17 -14.99
CA TYR A 104 -2.18 18.44 -14.96
C TYR A 104 -2.50 19.91 -14.69
N VAL A 105 -1.66 20.61 -13.91
CA VAL A 105 -1.77 22.05 -13.70
C VAL A 105 -1.28 22.82 -14.93
N VAL A 106 -0.21 22.37 -15.57
CA VAL A 106 0.25 22.93 -16.86
C VAL A 106 -0.87 22.91 -17.89
N ARG A 107 -1.55 21.78 -18.03
CA ARG A 107 -2.71 21.63 -18.93
C ARG A 107 -3.86 22.57 -18.58
N PHE A 108 -4.13 22.81 -17.29
CA PHE A 108 -5.15 23.77 -16.86
C PHE A 108 -4.81 25.20 -17.30
N VAL A 109 -3.57 25.63 -17.05
CA VAL A 109 -3.11 26.96 -17.44
C VAL A 109 -3.14 27.13 -18.96
N CYS A 110 -2.66 26.12 -19.69
CA CYS A 110 -2.75 26.15 -21.15
C CYS A 110 -4.19 26.21 -21.64
N PHE A 111 -5.13 25.51 -20.98
CA PHE A 111 -6.53 25.50 -21.35
C PHE A 111 -7.16 26.90 -21.28
N TYR A 112 -7.02 27.62 -20.16
CA TYR A 112 -7.61 28.95 -20.04
C TYR A 112 -6.82 30.03 -20.81
N LEU A 113 -5.50 29.89 -20.97
CA LEU A 113 -4.71 30.81 -21.78
C LEU A 113 -5.01 30.67 -23.27
N ARG A 114 -5.35 29.47 -23.77
CA ARG A 114 -5.84 29.28 -25.15
C ARG A 114 -7.15 30.03 -25.41
N LEU A 115 -8.01 30.18 -24.39
CA LEU A 115 -9.22 31.01 -24.52
C LEU A 115 -8.88 32.50 -24.67
N ILE A 116 -7.86 32.98 -23.95
CA ILE A 116 -7.37 34.36 -24.10
C ILE A 116 -6.73 34.55 -25.48
N ALA A 117 -5.90 33.61 -25.93
CA ALA A 117 -5.25 33.64 -27.23
C ALA A 117 -6.26 33.62 -28.40
N ASP A 118 -7.33 32.82 -28.29
CA ASP A 118 -8.41 32.80 -29.28
C ASP A 118 -9.20 34.12 -29.31
N GLU A 119 -9.48 34.70 -28.14
CA GLU A 119 -10.15 36.00 -28.06
C GLU A 119 -9.32 37.11 -28.71
N GLU A 120 -8.01 37.16 -28.43
CA GLU A 120 -7.07 38.08 -29.07
C GLU A 120 -6.99 37.86 -30.58
N SER A 121 -6.86 36.61 -31.02
CA SER A 121 -6.81 36.25 -32.45
C SER A 121 -8.07 36.68 -33.20
N ARG A 122 -9.24 36.50 -32.59
CA ARG A 122 -10.52 36.93 -33.15
C ARG A 122 -10.66 38.44 -33.20
N MET A 123 -10.20 39.14 -32.17
CA MET A 123 -10.17 40.60 -32.15
C MET A 123 -9.27 41.15 -33.25
N ASN A 124 -8.06 40.59 -33.40
CA ASN A 124 -7.12 40.95 -34.46
C ASN A 124 -7.69 40.66 -35.85
N ALA A 125 -8.37 39.52 -36.02
CA ALA A 125 -9.04 39.18 -37.28
C ALA A 125 -10.21 40.12 -37.59
N TYR A 126 -10.95 40.58 -36.57
CA TYR A 126 -12.01 41.57 -36.71
C TYR A 126 -11.46 42.94 -37.09
N LEU A 127 -10.43 43.42 -36.39
CA LEU A 127 -9.74 44.68 -36.70
C LEU A 127 -9.15 44.64 -38.12
N ALA A 128 -8.46 43.56 -38.51
CA ALA A 128 -7.93 43.42 -39.86
C ALA A 128 -9.01 43.34 -40.95
N ARG A 129 -10.23 42.86 -40.63
CA ARG A 129 -11.39 42.91 -41.54
C ARG A 129 -11.99 44.31 -41.61
N ARG A 130 -12.06 45.02 -40.49
CA ARG A 130 -12.53 46.41 -40.42
C ARG A 130 -11.58 47.32 -41.21
N ASP A 131 -10.28 47.19 -41.02
CA ASP A 131 -9.29 48.01 -41.72
C ASP A 131 -9.34 47.74 -43.23
N ARG A 132 -9.50 46.47 -43.67
CA ARG A 132 -9.77 46.14 -45.08
C ARG A 132 -11.11 46.66 -45.62
N ALA A 133 -12.13 46.79 -44.78
CA ALA A 133 -13.43 47.33 -45.18
C ALA A 133 -13.41 48.87 -45.30
N VAL A 134 -12.56 49.53 -44.50
CA VAL A 134 -12.32 50.98 -44.58
C VAL A 134 -11.46 51.31 -45.82
N ASP A 135 -10.47 50.47 -46.15
CA ASP A 135 -9.69 50.60 -47.39
C ASP A 135 -10.52 50.32 -48.67
N SER A 136 -11.62 49.58 -48.58
CA SER A 136 -12.56 49.36 -49.70
C SER A 136 -13.67 50.42 -49.80
N ALA A 137 -13.79 51.32 -48.82
CA ALA A 137 -14.80 52.38 -48.78
C ALA A 137 -14.23 53.74 -49.23
N SER A 138 -12.98 53.80 -49.70
CA SER A 138 -12.37 55.02 -50.22
C SER A 138 -12.42 55.16 -51.75
N ASP A 139 -13.05 54.21 -52.46
CA ASP A 139 -13.35 54.30 -53.90
C ASP A 139 -14.82 53.94 -54.12
N GLU A 140 -15.70 54.94 -54.05
CA GLU A 140 -16.80 55.19 -54.99
C GLU A 140 -17.68 56.31 -54.43
N ASP A 141 -17.37 57.51 -54.91
CA ASP A 141 -18.22 58.69 -54.85
C ASP A 141 -19.34 58.58 -55.90
N ALA A 142 -20.44 59.29 -55.61
CA ALA A 142 -21.57 59.63 -56.47
C ALA A 142 -22.70 58.61 -56.67
N GLY A 143 -23.89 58.98 -56.16
CA GLY A 143 -25.15 58.59 -56.80
C GLY A 143 -26.38 58.41 -55.92
N THR A 144 -26.87 59.51 -55.33
CA THR A 144 -28.28 59.95 -55.39
C THR A 144 -29.45 58.94 -55.29
N ASP A 145 -30.28 59.24 -54.30
CA ASP A 145 -31.76 59.30 -54.30
C ASP A 145 -32.66 58.05 -54.36
N SER A 146 -33.73 58.23 -53.57
CA SER A 146 -35.09 57.68 -53.67
C SER A 146 -35.40 56.32 -53.02
N GLU A 147 -35.91 56.39 -51.79
CA GLU A 147 -37.34 56.29 -51.44
C GLU A 147 -38.22 55.17 -52.09
N TYR A 148 -39.05 54.56 -51.23
CA TYR A 148 -40.26 53.73 -51.45
C TYR A 148 -40.18 52.20 -51.44
N ASP A 149 -40.78 51.67 -50.36
CA ASP A 149 -41.94 50.78 -50.30
C ASP A 149 -41.96 49.33 -50.83
N ASP A 150 -42.49 48.52 -49.91
CA ASP A 150 -43.49 47.46 -50.03
C ASP A 150 -43.19 46.10 -50.66
N GLU A 151 -43.39 45.11 -49.79
CA GLU A 151 -44.31 43.97 -49.86
C GLU A 151 -44.41 43.09 -51.13
N ASP A 152 -44.64 41.82 -50.79
CA ASP A 152 -45.44 40.83 -51.51
C ASP A 152 -44.80 39.78 -52.45
N ALA A 153 -44.94 38.54 -51.93
CA ALA A 153 -45.70 37.45 -52.52
C ALA A 153 -45.14 36.64 -53.71
N ALA A 154 -44.89 35.37 -53.36
CA ALA A 154 -45.50 34.15 -53.92
C ALA A 154 -45.29 33.72 -55.38
N SER A 155 -45.12 32.39 -55.49
CA SER A 155 -45.42 31.51 -56.63
C SER A 155 -44.42 31.58 -57.80
N SER A 156 -44.12 30.56 -58.59
CA SER A 156 -44.43 29.13 -58.63
C SER A 156 -43.59 28.54 -59.77
N ASN A 157 -43.17 27.29 -59.61
CA ASN A 157 -43.07 26.24 -60.63
C ASN A 157 -42.19 26.33 -61.90
N ASP A 158 -41.40 25.24 -61.99
CA ASP A 158 -41.17 24.35 -63.14
C ASP A 158 -39.94 24.55 -64.06
N ASN A 159 -39.03 23.57 -63.90
CA ASN A 159 -38.20 22.82 -64.88
C ASN A 159 -38.08 23.40 -66.30
N ASP A 160 -36.90 23.49 -66.92
CA ASP A 160 -35.99 22.36 -67.15
C ASP A 160 -34.60 22.81 -67.65
N SER A 161 -33.57 22.03 -67.31
CA SER A 161 -32.22 21.91 -67.88
C SER A 161 -31.46 23.15 -68.44
N VAL A 162 -30.64 23.79 -67.60
CA VAL A 162 -29.32 24.35 -68.00
C VAL A 162 -28.35 24.13 -66.85
N THR A 163 -27.24 23.41 -67.07
CA THR A 163 -26.14 23.28 -66.10
C THR A 163 -25.49 24.63 -65.77
N PRO A 164 -25.47 25.08 -64.50
CA PRO A 164 -24.49 26.06 -64.03
C PRO A 164 -23.46 25.35 -63.15
N GLN A 165 -22.20 25.70 -63.36
CA GLN A 165 -21.05 25.22 -62.61
C GLN A 165 -21.34 25.11 -61.11
N ARG A 166 -21.08 23.91 -60.58
CA ARG A 166 -21.12 23.58 -59.16
C ARG A 166 -20.17 24.53 -58.41
N ARG A 167 -20.68 25.66 -57.91
CA ARG A 167 -19.98 26.48 -56.90
C ARG A 167 -19.67 25.55 -55.75
N ILE A 168 -18.40 25.20 -55.59
CA ILE A 168 -17.90 24.48 -54.42
C ILE A 168 -18.27 25.36 -53.21
N ARG A 169 -19.32 24.98 -52.48
CA ARG A 169 -19.56 25.49 -51.12
C ARG A 169 -18.32 25.11 -50.33
N ARG A 170 -17.37 26.05 -50.18
CA ARG A 170 -16.31 25.96 -49.18
C ARG A 170 -17.02 25.87 -47.83
N THR A 171 -17.16 24.65 -47.31
CA THR A 171 -17.53 24.44 -45.91
C THR A 171 -16.55 25.21 -45.05
N ALA A 172 -17.04 26.17 -44.27
CA ALA A 172 -16.22 26.91 -43.33
C ALA A 172 -15.44 25.92 -42.45
N PRO A 173 -14.15 26.17 -42.16
CA PRO A 173 -13.38 25.30 -41.28
C PRO A 173 -14.08 25.17 -39.94
N ALA A 174 -14.18 23.94 -39.42
CA ALA A 174 -14.85 23.66 -38.17
C ALA A 174 -14.16 24.40 -37.01
N ASP A 175 -14.93 25.18 -36.26
CA ASP A 175 -14.46 25.96 -35.11
C ASP A 175 -14.18 25.02 -33.93
N LYS A 176 -12.93 24.60 -33.80
CA LYS A 176 -12.47 23.64 -32.76
C LYS A 176 -12.44 24.23 -31.35
N MET A 177 -12.65 25.54 -31.20
CA MET A 177 -12.58 26.25 -29.92
C MET A 177 -13.98 26.63 -29.40
N LYS A 178 -15.02 26.48 -30.23
CA LYS A 178 -16.43 26.76 -29.87
C LYS A 178 -16.85 26.16 -28.53
N ASP A 179 -16.73 24.85 -28.39
CA ASP A 179 -17.19 24.15 -27.18
C ASP A 179 -16.46 24.63 -25.93
N ALA A 180 -15.15 24.90 -26.01
CA ALA A 180 -14.36 25.37 -24.88
C ALA A 180 -14.77 26.78 -24.43
N ARG A 181 -15.08 27.68 -25.38
CA ARG A 181 -15.54 29.05 -25.08
C ARG A 181 -16.94 29.09 -24.47
N GLU A 182 -17.84 28.25 -24.96
CA GLU A 182 -19.21 28.16 -24.44
C GLU A 182 -19.27 27.41 -23.09
N LEU A 183 -18.24 26.61 -22.78
CA LEU A 183 -18.17 25.84 -21.55
C LEU A 183 -17.50 26.62 -20.42
N PHE A 184 -16.39 27.31 -20.70
CA PHE A 184 -15.57 27.90 -19.64
C PHE A 184 -16.14 29.22 -19.11
N THR A 185 -16.35 29.29 -17.80
CA THR A 185 -16.90 30.48 -17.12
C THR A 185 -15.84 31.18 -16.26
N TRP A 186 -15.75 32.50 -16.40
CA TRP A 186 -14.87 33.34 -15.59
C TRP A 186 -15.64 33.92 -14.39
N LYS A 187 -15.00 34.01 -13.23
CA LYS A 187 -15.53 34.65 -12.02
C LYS A 187 -14.59 35.74 -11.49
N GLY A 188 -15.16 36.84 -11.01
CA GLY A 188 -14.40 37.98 -10.47
C GLY A 188 -13.30 38.41 -11.46
N ASP A 189 -12.09 38.58 -10.94
CA ASP A 189 -10.94 39.08 -11.70
C ASP A 189 -10.16 38.00 -12.47
N GLN A 190 -10.64 36.74 -12.49
CA GLN A 190 -9.94 35.61 -13.12
C GLN A 190 -9.54 35.91 -14.58
N LYS A 191 -10.43 36.55 -15.35
CA LYS A 191 -10.16 36.87 -16.76
C LYS A 191 -9.12 37.98 -16.90
N ALA A 192 -9.14 38.97 -16.01
CA ALA A 192 -8.18 40.06 -15.99
C ALA A 192 -6.78 39.53 -15.64
N LEU A 193 -6.67 38.71 -14.59
CA LEU A 193 -5.42 38.07 -14.16
C LEU A 193 -4.85 37.11 -15.22
N ALA A 194 -5.71 36.37 -15.93
CA ALA A 194 -5.27 35.53 -17.05
C ALA A 194 -4.74 36.35 -18.24
N ARG A 195 -5.34 37.51 -18.53
CA ARG A 195 -4.84 38.44 -19.56
C ARG A 195 -3.52 39.09 -19.14
N GLU A 196 -3.38 39.48 -17.88
CA GLU A 196 -2.13 40.00 -17.34
C GLU A 196 -1.00 38.97 -17.50
N LEU A 197 -1.24 37.72 -17.10
CA LEU A 197 -0.30 36.62 -17.34
C LEU A 197 0.02 36.47 -18.84
N TRP A 198 -0.99 36.51 -19.72
CA TRP A 198 -0.78 36.37 -21.17
C TRP A 198 0.09 37.48 -21.78
N LEU A 199 -0.02 38.70 -21.25
CA LEU A 199 0.76 39.86 -21.72
C LEU A 199 2.21 39.82 -21.23
N THR A 200 2.44 39.35 -20.01
CA THR A 200 3.80 39.25 -19.42
C THR A 200 4.62 38.08 -20.00
N LEU A 201 3.96 37.09 -20.59
CA LEU A 201 4.64 36.00 -21.28
C LEU A 201 5.33 36.50 -22.56
N GLY A 202 6.65 36.60 -22.52
CA GLY A 202 7.48 36.98 -23.67
C GLY A 202 7.69 38.49 -23.85
N SER A 203 7.26 39.32 -22.90
CA SER A 203 7.43 40.79 -22.90
C SER A 203 8.84 41.26 -22.52
N GLY A 204 9.71 40.37 -22.04
CA GLY A 204 11.01 40.72 -21.45
C GLY A 204 10.94 41.14 -19.97
N ASP A 205 9.75 41.07 -19.37
CA ASP A 205 9.55 41.34 -17.94
C ASP A 205 10.35 40.38 -17.06
N GLU A 206 10.73 40.82 -15.86
CA GLU A 206 11.46 39.99 -14.89
C GLU A 206 10.70 38.71 -14.55
N GLU A 207 11.42 37.58 -14.46
CA GLU A 207 10.85 36.26 -14.16
C GLU A 207 10.02 36.25 -12.86
N ALA A 208 10.39 37.08 -11.88
CA ALA A 208 9.65 37.27 -10.63
C ALA A 208 8.25 37.86 -10.85
N PHE A 209 8.11 38.82 -11.77
CA PHE A 209 6.83 39.43 -12.12
C PHE A 209 5.91 38.42 -12.83
N GLN A 210 6.46 37.69 -13.80
CA GLN A 210 5.73 36.61 -14.51
C GLN A 210 5.26 35.52 -13.55
N THR A 211 6.13 35.13 -12.60
CA THR A 211 5.82 34.14 -11.55
C THR A 211 4.68 34.64 -10.63
N THR A 212 4.68 35.93 -10.30
CA THR A 212 3.63 36.55 -9.46
C THR A 212 2.30 36.63 -10.19
N ALA A 213 2.30 37.05 -11.45
CA ALA A 213 1.09 37.05 -12.30
C ALA A 213 0.50 35.63 -12.44
N LEU A 214 1.36 34.62 -12.63
CA LEU A 214 0.95 33.21 -12.68
C LEU A 214 0.33 32.75 -11.36
N LEU A 215 0.97 33.02 -10.23
CA LEU A 215 0.47 32.62 -8.91
C LEU A 215 -0.86 33.31 -8.59
N ASN A 216 -1.00 34.60 -8.91
CA ASN A 216 -2.26 35.34 -8.74
C ASN A 216 -3.39 34.77 -9.60
N SER A 217 -3.10 34.48 -10.87
CA SER A 217 -4.05 33.84 -11.78
C SER A 217 -4.52 32.48 -11.23
N LEU A 218 -3.60 31.59 -10.86
CA LEU A 218 -3.93 30.27 -10.28
C LEU A 218 -4.69 30.39 -8.96
N ALA A 219 -4.26 31.28 -8.06
CA ALA A 219 -4.90 31.50 -6.78
C ALA A 219 -6.36 31.97 -6.94
N SER A 220 -6.67 32.79 -7.95
CA SER A 220 -8.04 33.24 -8.22
C SER A 220 -9.00 32.11 -8.61
N PHE A 221 -8.49 31.00 -9.14
CA PHE A 221 -9.26 29.79 -9.42
C PHE A 221 -9.32 28.82 -8.23
N ILE A 222 -8.29 28.82 -7.38
CA ILE A 222 -8.20 27.93 -6.21
C ILE A 222 -9.02 28.47 -5.03
N LEU A 223 -8.85 29.75 -4.70
CA LEU A 223 -9.42 30.42 -3.54
C LEU A 223 -10.75 31.11 -3.89
N THR A 224 -11.67 30.33 -4.48
CA THR A 224 -12.98 30.82 -4.91
C THR A 224 -14.09 29.87 -4.45
N GLY A 225 -15.32 30.40 -4.32
CA GLY A 225 -16.51 29.62 -4.00
C GLY A 225 -17.38 29.35 -5.24
N TYR A 226 -18.07 28.22 -5.27
CA TYR A 226 -19.00 27.88 -6.35
C TYR A 226 -20.49 27.96 -5.95
N GLY A 227 -20.81 28.17 -4.67
CA GLY A 227 -22.21 28.29 -4.23
C GLY A 227 -22.98 27.00 -4.48
N SER A 228 -24.12 27.06 -5.18
CA SER A 228 -24.98 25.90 -5.44
C SER A 228 -24.62 25.10 -6.71
N ASP A 229 -23.79 25.64 -7.59
CA ASP A 229 -23.40 24.98 -8.86
C ASP A 229 -21.88 24.81 -8.93
N GLU A 230 -21.41 23.57 -8.75
CA GLU A 230 -19.99 23.19 -8.85
C GLU A 230 -19.38 23.61 -10.20
N PHE A 231 -20.14 23.51 -11.30
CA PHE A 231 -19.69 23.86 -12.64
C PHE A 231 -19.66 25.37 -12.90
N SER A 232 -20.01 26.20 -11.94
CA SER A 232 -19.73 27.64 -12.03
C SER A 232 -18.24 27.98 -11.77
N SER A 233 -17.43 26.99 -11.38
CA SER A 233 -15.97 27.14 -11.23
C SER A 233 -15.21 26.68 -12.48
N GLY A 234 -14.42 27.56 -13.08
CA GLY A 234 -13.55 27.23 -14.21
C GLY A 234 -12.57 26.08 -13.93
N LEU A 235 -12.09 25.92 -12.69
CA LEU A 235 -11.24 24.80 -12.31
C LEU A 235 -12.01 23.48 -12.30
N VAL A 236 -13.24 23.46 -11.78
CA VAL A 236 -14.09 22.26 -11.77
C VAL A 236 -14.53 21.87 -13.19
N GLN A 237 -14.84 22.85 -14.04
CA GLN A 237 -15.12 22.63 -15.45
C GLN A 237 -13.94 21.99 -16.18
N TYR A 238 -12.72 22.51 -15.96
CA TYR A 238 -11.50 21.92 -16.50
C TYR A 238 -11.27 20.49 -16.00
N LEU A 239 -11.51 20.22 -14.72
CA LEU A 239 -11.43 18.86 -14.17
C LEU A 239 -12.40 17.91 -14.89
N GLY A 240 -13.60 18.38 -15.24
CA GLY A 240 -14.48 17.64 -16.15
C GLY A 240 -13.82 17.31 -17.48
N VAL A 241 -13.18 18.31 -18.14
CA VAL A 241 -12.48 18.12 -19.42
C VAL A 241 -11.31 17.14 -19.28
N LEU A 242 -10.58 17.19 -18.15
CA LEU A 242 -9.52 16.25 -17.80
C LEU A 242 -10.03 14.80 -17.66
N GLY A 243 -11.33 14.66 -17.33
CA GLY A 243 -12.08 13.41 -17.33
C GLY A 243 -12.29 12.79 -18.70
N ILE A 244 -11.93 13.46 -19.80
CA ILE A 244 -12.01 12.91 -21.16
C ILE A 244 -10.69 12.20 -21.51
N ASP A 245 -10.79 10.95 -21.96
CA ASP A 245 -9.66 10.19 -22.48
C ASP A 245 -9.43 10.49 -23.96
N THR A 246 -8.30 11.11 -24.27
CA THR A 246 -7.96 11.58 -25.63
C THR A 246 -7.68 10.44 -26.62
N GLN A 247 -7.31 9.25 -26.14
CA GLN A 247 -7.01 8.12 -27.02
C GLN A 247 -8.27 7.37 -27.42
N THR A 248 -9.16 7.17 -26.46
CA THR A 248 -10.40 6.40 -26.65
C THR A 248 -11.61 7.29 -26.98
N ASN A 249 -11.48 8.61 -26.81
CA ASN A 249 -12.56 9.59 -26.89
C ASN A 249 -13.76 9.23 -25.99
N ARG A 250 -13.46 8.72 -24.78
CA ARG A 250 -14.45 8.31 -23.77
C ARG A 250 -14.26 9.07 -22.47
N LEU A 251 -15.31 9.18 -21.67
CA LEU A 251 -15.18 9.65 -20.29
C LEU A 251 -14.48 8.58 -19.43
N ARG A 252 -13.55 9.01 -18.58
CA ARG A 252 -12.78 8.15 -17.68
C ARG A 252 -13.67 7.58 -16.57
N THR A 253 -13.40 6.32 -16.20
CA THR A 253 -13.98 5.68 -15.02
C THR A 253 -13.31 6.20 -13.74
N ALA A 254 -13.90 5.91 -12.57
CA ALA A 254 -13.35 6.29 -11.27
C ALA A 254 -11.88 5.85 -11.12
N LYS A 255 -11.59 4.56 -11.38
CA LYS A 255 -10.23 3.98 -11.36
C LYS A 255 -9.21 4.76 -12.18
N ASN A 256 -9.61 5.23 -13.36
CA ASN A 256 -8.71 5.91 -14.30
C ASN A 256 -8.65 7.44 -14.11
N TYR A 257 -9.39 7.99 -13.15
CA TYR A 257 -9.46 9.44 -12.92
C TYR A 257 -8.98 9.85 -11.51
N SER A 258 -9.22 9.03 -10.48
CA SER A 258 -8.89 9.38 -9.09
C SER A 258 -7.41 9.76 -8.87
N TYR A 259 -6.46 9.10 -9.54
CA TYR A 259 -5.04 9.43 -9.41
C TYR A 259 -4.68 10.79 -10.05
N MET A 260 -5.39 11.19 -11.10
CA MET A 260 -5.20 12.50 -11.74
C MET A 260 -5.70 13.61 -10.80
N LEU A 261 -6.88 13.39 -10.23
CA LEU A 261 -7.52 14.30 -9.29
C LEU A 261 -6.66 14.50 -8.03
N ALA A 262 -6.11 13.40 -7.49
CA ALA A 262 -5.10 13.45 -6.45
C ALA A 262 -3.95 14.39 -6.85
N GLY A 263 -3.33 14.17 -8.01
CA GLY A 263 -2.22 15.04 -8.45
C GLY A 263 -2.55 16.53 -8.45
N VAL A 264 -3.76 16.90 -8.88
CA VAL A 264 -4.22 18.30 -8.83
C VAL A 264 -4.41 18.79 -7.39
N VAL A 265 -5.02 17.99 -6.50
CA VAL A 265 -5.19 18.32 -5.06
C VAL A 265 -3.85 18.62 -4.40
N TYR A 266 -2.80 17.84 -4.70
CA TYR A 266 -1.45 18.09 -4.19
C TYR A 266 -0.92 19.46 -4.62
N CYS A 267 -0.94 19.73 -5.93
CA CYS A 267 -0.43 20.98 -6.47
C CYS A 267 -1.24 22.19 -5.97
N VAL A 268 -2.55 22.04 -5.83
CA VAL A 268 -3.44 23.10 -5.31
C VAL A 268 -3.08 23.46 -3.87
N ARG A 269 -2.82 22.48 -2.99
CA ARG A 269 -2.38 22.75 -1.61
C ARG A 269 -1.05 23.51 -1.58
N VAL A 270 -0.10 23.07 -2.38
CA VAL A 270 1.25 23.66 -2.43
C VAL A 270 1.23 25.09 -3.01
N LEU A 271 0.41 25.34 -4.03
CA LEU A 271 0.20 26.68 -4.58
C LEU A 271 -0.56 27.60 -3.62
N ALA A 272 -1.59 27.07 -2.95
CA ALA A 272 -2.39 27.85 -2.01
C ALA A 272 -1.56 28.30 -0.81
N VAL A 273 -0.72 27.43 -0.24
CA VAL A 273 0.13 27.85 0.88
C VAL A 273 1.19 28.87 0.46
N GLU A 274 1.76 28.79 -0.75
CA GLU A 274 2.67 29.84 -1.23
C GLU A 274 1.96 31.19 -1.40
N LYS A 275 0.66 31.18 -1.74
CA LYS A 275 -0.14 32.42 -1.83
C LYS A 275 -0.54 32.97 -0.47
N LEU A 276 -0.87 32.10 0.49
CA LEU A 276 -1.41 32.47 1.80
C LEU A 276 -0.31 32.75 2.83
N LEU A 277 0.82 32.04 2.74
CA LEU A 277 1.98 32.15 3.61
C LEU A 277 3.25 32.08 2.73
N PRO A 278 3.63 33.16 2.03
CA PRO A 278 4.74 33.15 1.08
C PRO A 278 6.06 32.78 1.72
N ALA A 279 6.86 31.92 1.06
CA ALA A 279 8.13 31.43 1.62
C ALA A 279 9.14 32.54 2.01
N VAL A 280 9.04 33.71 1.38
CA VAL A 280 9.94 34.86 1.59
C VAL A 280 9.59 35.65 2.86
N GLU A 281 8.34 35.60 3.31
CA GLU A 281 7.82 36.41 4.43
C GLU A 281 7.72 35.59 5.73
N ARG A 282 8.09 34.30 5.70
CA ARG A 282 7.85 33.37 6.82
C ARG A 282 8.66 33.66 8.08
N ASP A 283 9.81 34.32 7.94
CA ASP A 283 10.64 34.71 9.09
C ASP A 283 10.02 35.87 9.90
N GLU A 284 9.05 36.58 9.30
CA GLU A 284 8.32 37.71 9.90
C GLU A 284 6.87 37.33 10.29
N GLU A 285 6.48 36.06 10.12
CA GLU A 285 5.13 35.55 10.40
C GLU A 285 4.72 35.72 11.88
N THR A 286 3.55 36.31 12.08
CA THR A 286 2.91 36.48 13.38
C THR A 286 1.88 35.38 13.66
N GLU A 287 1.33 35.32 14.87
CA GLU A 287 0.18 34.44 15.17
C GLU A 287 -1.08 34.86 14.39
N GLU A 288 -1.24 36.14 14.05
CA GLU A 288 -2.37 36.64 13.25
C GLU A 288 -2.35 36.08 11.82
N ASP A 289 -1.16 35.95 11.22
CA ASP A 289 -0.98 35.36 9.89
C ASP A 289 -1.38 33.88 9.88
N ARG A 290 -1.11 33.16 10.97
CA ARG A 290 -1.49 31.75 11.12
C ARG A 290 -2.99 31.58 11.28
N ASP A 291 -3.63 32.42 12.07
CA ASP A 291 -5.09 32.43 12.23
C ASP A 291 -5.79 32.77 10.91
N ALA A 292 -5.28 33.77 10.18
CA ALA A 292 -5.76 34.11 8.85
C ALA A 292 -5.60 32.94 7.85
N PHE A 293 -4.46 32.25 7.89
CA PHE A 293 -4.25 31.04 7.10
C PHE A 293 -5.27 29.95 7.44
N LEU A 294 -5.51 29.66 8.73
CA LEU A 294 -6.46 28.62 9.15
C LEU A 294 -7.89 28.94 8.70
N GLU A 295 -8.31 30.20 8.79
CA GLU A 295 -9.63 30.65 8.32
C GLU A 295 -9.77 30.52 6.80
N LEU A 296 -8.78 30.98 6.02
CA LEU A 296 -8.79 30.87 4.57
C LEU A 296 -8.70 29.40 4.11
N ARG A 297 -7.91 28.58 4.81
CA ARG A 297 -7.81 27.14 4.60
C ARG A 297 -9.15 26.45 4.86
N LYS A 298 -9.85 26.79 5.95
CA LYS A 298 -11.19 26.26 6.25
C LYS A 298 -12.22 26.69 5.20
N LYS A 299 -12.13 27.93 4.74
CA LYS A 299 -13.04 28.51 3.74
C LYS A 299 -12.85 27.98 2.32
N TYR A 300 -11.62 27.61 1.93
CA TYR A 300 -11.34 27.26 0.54
C TYR A 300 -10.62 25.94 0.32
N LEU A 301 -9.93 25.38 1.31
CA LEU A 301 -9.07 24.20 1.14
C LEU A 301 -9.56 22.94 1.89
N ALA A 302 -10.60 23.07 2.72
CA ALA A 302 -11.23 21.97 3.44
C ALA A 302 -12.43 21.39 2.68
N ASP A 303 -12.82 20.17 3.02
CA ASP A 303 -14.07 19.59 2.54
C ASP A 303 -15.29 20.27 3.17
N GLY A 304 -16.42 20.25 2.46
CA GLY A 304 -17.65 20.96 2.81
C GLY A 304 -17.60 22.48 2.64
N SER A 305 -16.56 23.03 2.01
CA SER A 305 -16.33 24.49 1.91
C SER A 305 -16.99 25.17 0.70
N TYR A 306 -17.71 24.43 -0.15
CA TYR A 306 -18.26 24.92 -1.43
C TYR A 306 -17.21 25.56 -2.34
N SER A 307 -15.96 25.09 -2.27
CA SER A 307 -14.83 25.52 -3.08
C SER A 307 -14.40 24.43 -4.07
N PRO A 308 -13.64 24.76 -5.14
CA PRO A 308 -13.08 23.76 -6.05
C PRO A 308 -12.31 22.65 -5.31
N MET A 309 -11.60 22.99 -4.23
CA MET A 309 -10.93 21.99 -3.40
C MET A 309 -11.92 21.02 -2.76
N SER A 310 -13.04 21.51 -2.20
CA SER A 310 -14.07 20.62 -1.65
C SER A 310 -14.69 19.72 -2.72
N ALA A 311 -14.95 20.23 -3.93
CA ALA A 311 -15.42 19.38 -5.04
C ALA A 311 -14.39 18.29 -5.38
N MET A 312 -13.09 18.65 -5.45
CA MET A 312 -12.02 17.67 -5.68
C MET A 312 -11.92 16.63 -4.58
N LEU A 313 -11.96 17.03 -3.30
CA LEU A 313 -11.88 16.12 -2.15
C LEU A 313 -13.08 15.17 -2.11
N SER A 314 -14.29 15.70 -2.28
CA SER A 314 -15.53 14.90 -2.32
C SER A 314 -15.53 13.91 -3.49
N LEU A 315 -15.09 14.33 -4.68
CA LEU A 315 -15.03 13.46 -5.86
C LEU A 315 -13.91 12.41 -5.73
N LEU A 316 -12.79 12.75 -5.09
CA LEU A 316 -11.71 11.82 -4.81
C LEU A 316 -12.14 10.73 -3.83
N ALA A 317 -12.83 11.10 -2.75
CA ALA A 317 -13.39 10.16 -1.77
C ALA A 317 -14.38 9.20 -2.44
N TYR A 318 -15.34 9.74 -3.21
CA TYR A 318 -16.31 8.92 -3.94
C TYR A 318 -15.64 8.03 -4.99
N GLY A 319 -14.66 8.54 -5.73
CA GLY A 319 -13.95 7.80 -6.77
C GLY A 319 -13.16 6.62 -6.22
N LYS A 320 -12.55 6.76 -5.03
CA LYS A 320 -11.88 5.64 -4.34
C LYS A 320 -12.87 4.54 -3.96
N HIS A 321 -13.98 4.88 -3.31
CA HIS A 321 -15.04 3.93 -2.96
C HIS A 321 -15.63 3.25 -4.22
N ALA A 322 -15.86 4.02 -5.29
CA ALA A 322 -16.35 3.47 -6.57
C ALA A 322 -15.31 2.55 -7.23
N ALA A 323 -14.02 2.88 -7.21
CA ALA A 323 -12.96 2.07 -7.78
C ALA A 323 -12.69 0.77 -7.00
N LEU A 324 -12.87 0.78 -5.68
CA LEU A 324 -12.81 -0.43 -4.83
C LEU A 324 -13.97 -1.38 -5.14
N ASN A 325 -15.17 -0.83 -5.35
CA ASN A 325 -16.38 -1.60 -5.65
C ASN A 325 -16.53 -1.99 -7.13
N GLU A 326 -15.89 -1.28 -8.05
CA GLU A 326 -15.73 -1.70 -9.45
C GLU A 326 -14.76 -2.90 -9.49
N GLY A 327 -15.30 -4.10 -9.26
CA GLY A 327 -14.55 -5.35 -9.42
C GLY A 327 -13.80 -5.33 -10.75
N ASN A 328 -12.48 -5.52 -10.71
CA ASN A 328 -11.55 -5.37 -11.84
C ASN A 328 -12.16 -5.85 -13.18
N ALA A 329 -12.73 -4.92 -13.95
CA ALA A 329 -13.44 -5.23 -15.18
C ALA A 329 -12.44 -5.73 -16.22
N GLY A 330 -12.55 -7.01 -16.60
CA GLY A 330 -12.15 -7.58 -17.90
C GLY A 330 -10.69 -7.54 -18.36
N ASN A 331 -9.79 -6.80 -17.71
CA ASN A 331 -8.41 -6.62 -18.18
C ASN A 331 -7.56 -7.89 -18.06
N ALA A 332 -8.01 -8.86 -17.26
CA ALA A 332 -7.36 -10.14 -17.14
C ALA A 332 -8.38 -11.28 -17.17
N TYR A 333 -8.16 -12.26 -18.04
CA TYR A 333 -9.02 -13.44 -18.11
C TYR A 333 -8.23 -14.67 -18.53
N TRP A 334 -8.82 -15.82 -18.35
CA TRP A 334 -8.21 -17.10 -18.72
C TRP A 334 -8.91 -17.70 -19.92
N SER A 335 -8.12 -18.34 -20.79
CA SER A 335 -8.62 -19.38 -21.69
C SER A 335 -9.43 -20.45 -20.91
N PRO A 336 -10.42 -21.11 -21.56
CA PRO A 336 -11.26 -22.12 -20.91
C PRO A 336 -10.47 -23.27 -20.27
N ASP A 337 -9.34 -23.65 -20.88
CA ASP A 337 -8.46 -24.74 -20.40
C ASP A 337 -7.45 -24.31 -19.33
N LYS A 338 -7.45 -23.02 -18.94
CA LYS A 338 -6.51 -22.41 -17.99
C LYS A 338 -5.04 -22.62 -18.36
N LYS A 339 -4.71 -22.71 -19.67
CA LYS A 339 -3.33 -22.79 -20.16
C LYS A 339 -2.76 -21.43 -20.60
N THR A 340 -3.63 -20.51 -21.00
CA THR A 340 -3.28 -19.15 -21.40
C THR A 340 -3.99 -18.14 -20.53
N PHE A 341 -3.21 -17.24 -19.93
CA PHE A 341 -3.68 -16.05 -19.23
C PHE A 341 -3.62 -14.86 -20.20
N TYR A 342 -4.68 -14.07 -20.28
CA TYR A 342 -4.73 -12.88 -21.11
C TYR A 342 -4.64 -11.65 -20.22
N LEU A 343 -3.70 -10.75 -20.49
CA LEU A 343 -3.60 -9.45 -19.83
C LEU A 343 -3.69 -8.35 -20.88
N ASN A 344 -4.69 -7.48 -20.79
CA ASN A 344 -4.97 -6.43 -21.76
C ASN A 344 -5.03 -6.98 -23.21
N GLY A 345 -5.62 -8.17 -23.38
CA GLY A 345 -5.73 -8.88 -24.66
C GLY A 345 -4.46 -9.60 -25.13
N ARG A 346 -3.31 -9.44 -24.45
CA ARG A 346 -2.06 -10.13 -24.80
C ARG A 346 -2.04 -11.56 -24.24
N PRO A 347 -1.79 -12.59 -25.06
CA PRO A 347 -1.75 -13.97 -24.59
C PRO A 347 -0.44 -14.30 -23.89
N ILE A 348 -0.54 -14.78 -22.65
CA ILE A 348 0.57 -15.28 -21.83
C ILE A 348 0.35 -16.77 -21.62
N VAL A 349 1.04 -17.57 -22.43
CA VAL A 349 0.98 -19.04 -22.34
C VAL A 349 1.76 -19.48 -21.11
N VAL A 350 1.10 -20.13 -20.14
CA VAL A 350 1.70 -20.51 -18.85
C VAL A 350 2.91 -21.42 -19.05
N GLU A 351 2.86 -22.36 -20.00
CA GLU A 351 4.01 -23.22 -20.31
C GLU A 351 5.24 -22.43 -20.76
N ARG A 352 5.06 -21.41 -21.61
CA ARG A 352 6.16 -20.52 -22.02
C ARG A 352 6.66 -19.66 -20.88
N PHE A 353 5.77 -19.24 -19.99
CA PHE A 353 6.10 -18.49 -18.78
C PHE A 353 6.98 -19.33 -17.83
N CYS A 354 6.67 -20.62 -17.64
CA CYS A 354 7.50 -21.52 -16.84
C CYS A 354 8.85 -21.81 -17.51
N LYS A 355 8.85 -22.12 -18.81
CA LYS A 355 10.09 -22.32 -19.61
C LYS A 355 10.99 -21.08 -19.59
N MET A 356 10.40 -19.89 -19.58
CA MET A 356 11.15 -18.63 -19.43
C MET A 356 11.92 -18.63 -18.12
N ALA A 357 11.27 -18.86 -16.98
CA ALA A 357 11.94 -18.87 -15.66
C ALA A 357 13.06 -19.92 -15.62
N GLN A 358 12.77 -21.16 -16.02
CA GLN A 358 13.76 -22.25 -16.09
C GLN A 358 14.98 -21.90 -16.95
N SER A 359 14.74 -21.30 -18.12
CA SER A 359 15.82 -20.91 -19.04
C SER A 359 16.63 -19.71 -18.54
N MET A 360 16.02 -18.82 -17.74
CA MET A 360 16.72 -17.71 -17.10
C MET A 360 17.62 -18.22 -15.98
N GLU A 361 17.12 -19.12 -15.13
CA GLU A 361 17.91 -19.76 -14.07
C GLU A 361 19.10 -20.54 -14.63
N ALA A 362 18.91 -21.30 -15.72
CA ALA A 362 19.99 -22.03 -16.38
C ALA A 362 21.07 -21.11 -16.98
N GLU A 363 20.66 -20.04 -17.70
CA GLU A 363 21.59 -19.04 -18.25
C GLU A 363 22.33 -18.30 -17.12
N LEU A 364 21.65 -18.05 -16.00
CA LEU A 364 22.25 -17.43 -14.82
C LEU A 364 23.33 -18.32 -14.21
N GLU A 365 23.07 -19.62 -14.03
CA GLU A 365 24.05 -20.56 -13.49
C GLU A 365 25.28 -20.65 -14.40
N GLU A 366 25.09 -20.78 -15.71
CA GLU A 366 26.19 -20.85 -16.66
C GLU A 366 27.03 -19.57 -16.63
N SER A 367 26.37 -18.41 -16.63
CA SER A 367 27.01 -17.10 -16.54
C SER A 367 27.82 -16.94 -15.24
N PHE A 368 27.31 -17.43 -14.10
CA PHE A 368 28.05 -17.44 -12.85
C PHE A 368 29.39 -18.18 -12.98
N TRP A 369 29.37 -19.41 -13.51
CA TRP A 369 30.58 -20.22 -13.64
C TRP A 369 31.56 -19.66 -14.67
N GLN A 370 31.07 -19.06 -15.76
CA GLN A 370 31.90 -18.33 -16.72
C GLN A 370 32.63 -17.15 -16.05
N MET A 371 31.95 -16.40 -15.17
CA MET A 371 32.57 -15.30 -14.41
C MET A 371 33.62 -15.78 -13.41
N CYS A 372 33.49 -17.00 -12.88
CA CYS A 372 34.49 -17.68 -12.06
C CYS A 372 35.58 -18.42 -12.88
N TRP A 373 35.49 -18.36 -14.22
CA TRP A 373 36.33 -19.07 -15.20
C TRP A 373 36.27 -20.60 -15.12
N VAL A 374 35.22 -21.17 -14.53
CA VAL A 374 35.08 -22.62 -14.28
C VAL A 374 34.35 -23.29 -15.43
N ASP A 375 35.11 -23.93 -16.32
CA ASP A 375 34.54 -24.56 -17.52
C ASP A 375 34.05 -25.99 -17.27
N ASN A 376 34.66 -26.71 -16.30
CA ASN A 376 34.31 -28.08 -15.99
C ASN A 376 33.17 -28.15 -14.93
N PRO A 377 32.00 -28.73 -15.23
CA PRO A 377 30.91 -28.89 -14.27
C PRO A 377 31.32 -29.66 -13.00
N ALA A 378 32.25 -30.62 -13.10
CA ALA A 378 32.72 -31.38 -11.93
C ALA A 378 33.55 -30.54 -10.94
N SER A 379 34.02 -29.36 -11.35
CA SER A 379 34.76 -28.42 -10.51
C SER A 379 33.87 -27.33 -9.90
N ARG A 380 32.55 -27.39 -10.12
CA ARG A 380 31.58 -26.44 -9.57
C ARG A 380 31.40 -26.66 -8.07
N LEU A 381 31.53 -25.58 -7.31
CA LEU A 381 31.34 -25.56 -5.87
C LEU A 381 29.85 -25.59 -5.50
N THR A 382 29.54 -26.21 -4.37
CA THR A 382 28.21 -26.18 -3.76
C THR A 382 28.33 -25.77 -2.29
N VAL A 383 27.36 -25.01 -1.80
CA VAL A 383 27.26 -24.54 -0.42
C VAL A 383 26.16 -25.37 0.23
N ASN A 384 26.47 -26.06 1.34
CA ASN A 384 25.44 -26.77 2.07
C ASN A 384 24.62 -25.79 2.90
N LEU A 385 23.58 -25.20 2.30
CA LEU A 385 22.72 -24.20 2.95
C LEU A 385 22.08 -24.73 4.24
N ALA A 386 21.90 -26.04 4.40
CA ALA A 386 21.35 -26.64 5.62
C ALA A 386 22.32 -26.56 6.82
N GLN A 387 23.62 -26.40 6.57
CA GLN A 387 24.65 -26.24 7.61
C GLN A 387 24.97 -24.78 7.93
N ILE A 388 24.48 -23.83 7.12
CA ILE A 388 24.71 -22.41 7.33
C ILE A 388 23.92 -21.94 8.55
N GLN A 389 24.64 -21.34 9.50
CA GLN A 389 24.06 -20.66 10.65
C GLN A 389 23.96 -19.17 10.36
N ASP A 390 22.74 -18.63 10.37
CA ASP A 390 22.50 -17.22 10.11
C ASP A 390 21.51 -16.65 11.14
N ASP A 391 22.07 -16.04 12.19
CA ASP A 391 21.26 -15.38 13.20
C ASP A 391 20.73 -14.04 12.67
N MET A 392 19.42 -13.99 12.45
CA MET A 392 18.72 -12.81 11.97
C MET A 392 18.81 -11.64 12.96
N THR A 393 18.95 -11.91 14.27
CA THR A 393 18.99 -10.90 15.34
C THR A 393 20.29 -10.09 15.38
N PHE A 394 21.34 -10.54 14.71
CA PHE A 394 22.62 -9.85 14.69
C PHE A 394 22.56 -8.62 13.78
N THR A 395 22.74 -7.43 14.37
CA THR A 395 22.68 -6.12 13.71
C THR A 395 24.06 -5.46 13.51
N THR A 396 25.14 -6.14 13.89
CA THR A 396 26.52 -5.64 13.74
C THR A 396 26.78 -5.20 12.30
N ARG A 397 27.26 -3.97 12.10
CA ARG A 397 27.57 -3.43 10.76
C ARG A 397 28.56 -4.33 10.02
N GLY A 398 28.28 -4.59 8.75
CA GLY A 398 29.08 -5.46 7.88
C GLY A 398 28.77 -6.96 8.05
N TRP A 399 27.95 -7.36 9.02
CA TRP A 399 27.65 -8.76 9.29
C TRP A 399 26.65 -9.38 8.30
N SER A 400 26.89 -10.64 7.95
CA SER A 400 26.03 -11.53 7.15
C SER A 400 26.44 -13.00 7.39
N PHE A 401 25.68 -13.97 6.86
CA PHE A 401 26.08 -15.39 6.91
C PHE A 401 27.42 -15.67 6.20
N VAL A 402 27.83 -14.83 5.25
CA VAL A 402 29.12 -14.98 4.54
C VAL A 402 30.30 -14.59 5.44
N THR A 403 30.12 -13.55 6.27
CA THR A 403 31.18 -13.05 7.16
C THR A 403 31.26 -13.80 8.47
N ALA A 404 30.28 -14.66 8.79
CA ALA A 404 30.27 -15.47 9.99
C ALA A 404 31.37 -16.55 9.91
N PRO A 405 32.39 -16.53 10.79
CA PRO A 405 33.52 -17.47 10.70
C PRO A 405 33.10 -18.94 10.80
N SER A 406 32.01 -19.23 11.54
CA SER A 406 31.46 -20.58 11.70
C SER A 406 30.97 -21.22 10.40
N ASN A 407 30.68 -20.44 9.37
CA ASN A 407 30.16 -20.93 8.09
C ASN A 407 31.26 -21.27 7.07
N GLY A 408 32.52 -20.89 7.32
CA GLY A 408 33.65 -21.22 6.43
C GLY A 408 33.58 -20.59 5.02
N LEU A 409 32.87 -19.47 4.86
CA LEU A 409 32.66 -18.79 3.57
C LEU A 409 33.58 -17.58 3.31
N SER A 410 34.48 -17.26 4.25
CA SER A 410 35.35 -16.08 4.19
C SER A 410 36.47 -16.16 3.13
N ASP A 411 36.83 -17.36 2.67
CA ASP A 411 37.97 -17.58 1.78
C ASP A 411 37.64 -17.33 0.29
N GLY A 412 36.40 -16.93 -0.03
CA GLY A 412 35.96 -16.77 -1.41
C GLY A 412 36.73 -15.72 -2.22
N LEU A 413 37.21 -14.65 -1.58
CA LEU A 413 38.08 -13.66 -2.22
C LEU A 413 39.44 -14.28 -2.59
N ALA A 414 40.06 -15.00 -1.66
CA ALA A 414 41.35 -15.65 -1.89
C ALA A 414 41.24 -16.67 -3.04
N TRP A 415 40.15 -17.43 -3.05
CA TRP A 415 39.82 -18.35 -4.13
C TRP A 415 39.72 -17.62 -5.49
N MET A 416 38.94 -16.54 -5.58
CA MET A 416 38.82 -15.76 -6.82
C MET A 416 40.15 -15.13 -7.28
N LEU A 417 40.99 -14.66 -6.35
CA LEU A 417 42.31 -14.12 -6.68
C LEU A 417 43.26 -15.20 -7.21
N GLN A 418 43.23 -16.40 -6.65
CA GLN A 418 43.98 -17.55 -7.17
C GLN A 418 43.52 -17.90 -8.58
N ARG A 419 42.20 -17.93 -8.81
CA ARG A 419 41.61 -18.19 -10.13
C ARG A 419 41.99 -17.13 -11.15
N ALA A 420 42.00 -15.85 -10.75
CA ALA A 420 42.44 -14.74 -11.59
C ALA A 420 43.89 -14.89 -12.06
N ARG A 421 44.75 -15.55 -11.28
CA ARG A 421 46.17 -15.78 -11.61
C ARG A 421 46.44 -17.08 -12.38
N SER A 422 45.54 -18.05 -12.30
CA SER A 422 45.76 -19.42 -12.80
C SER A 422 44.95 -19.79 -14.04
N THR A 423 44.03 -18.93 -14.48
CA THR A 423 43.17 -19.18 -15.64
C THR A 423 43.44 -18.21 -16.76
N GLU A 424 43.25 -18.66 -18.00
CA GLU A 424 43.44 -17.79 -19.17
C GLU A 424 42.52 -16.56 -19.11
N GLY A 425 41.25 -16.76 -18.76
CA GLY A 425 40.27 -15.68 -18.60
C GLY A 425 40.66 -14.67 -17.51
N GLY A 426 41.14 -15.16 -16.37
CA GLY A 426 41.62 -14.32 -15.27
C GLY A 426 42.90 -13.55 -15.60
N MET A 427 43.89 -14.24 -16.18
CA MET A 427 45.18 -13.64 -16.54
C MET A 427 45.03 -12.50 -17.55
N ARG A 428 43.99 -12.51 -18.40
CA ARG A 428 43.69 -11.39 -19.31
C ARG A 428 43.36 -10.08 -18.58
N LEU A 429 42.94 -10.14 -17.31
CA LEU A 429 42.72 -8.97 -16.45
C LEU A 429 44.03 -8.37 -15.92
N GLN A 430 45.14 -9.09 -16.02
CA GLN A 430 46.44 -8.70 -15.47
C GLN A 430 47.49 -8.54 -16.58
N THR A 431 48.53 -7.78 -16.29
CA THR A 431 49.77 -7.77 -17.06
C THR A 431 50.65 -8.97 -16.70
N SER A 432 51.72 -9.22 -17.46
CA SER A 432 52.64 -10.35 -17.21
C SER A 432 53.36 -10.26 -15.86
N ASP A 433 53.50 -9.06 -15.31
CA ASP A 433 54.04 -8.75 -13.97
C ASP A 433 52.96 -8.78 -12.87
N GLY A 434 51.71 -9.16 -13.19
CA GLY A 434 50.63 -9.36 -12.22
C GLY A 434 49.86 -8.09 -11.83
N GLN A 435 50.09 -6.95 -12.50
CA GLN A 435 49.34 -5.72 -12.24
C GLN A 435 47.97 -5.74 -12.94
N TRP A 436 46.95 -5.16 -12.28
CA TRP A 436 45.60 -5.11 -12.83
C TRP A 436 45.47 -4.13 -14.01
N ARG A 437 44.90 -4.60 -15.12
CA ARG A 437 44.59 -3.78 -16.30
C ARG A 437 43.24 -3.11 -16.14
N GLY A 438 43.21 -1.85 -15.70
CA GLY A 438 41.96 -1.12 -15.40
C GLY A 438 40.90 -1.13 -16.53
N LYS A 439 41.29 -1.12 -17.81
CA LYS A 439 40.34 -1.27 -18.94
C LYS A 439 39.67 -2.65 -18.97
N LYS A 440 40.43 -3.73 -18.78
CA LYS A 440 39.94 -5.11 -18.75
C LYS A 440 39.11 -5.40 -17.51
N VAL A 441 39.51 -4.85 -16.35
CA VAL A 441 38.70 -4.89 -15.13
C VAL A 441 37.34 -4.22 -15.34
N ARG A 442 37.29 -3.05 -15.99
CA ARG A 442 36.02 -2.40 -16.35
C ARG A 442 35.16 -3.21 -17.32
N GLU A 443 35.77 -3.95 -18.25
CA GLU A 443 35.06 -4.86 -19.16
C GLU A 443 34.45 -6.04 -18.39
N TYR A 444 35.20 -6.65 -17.47
CA TYR A 444 34.72 -7.73 -16.60
C TYR A 444 33.59 -7.27 -15.67
N LEU A 445 33.73 -6.11 -15.03
CA LEU A 445 32.67 -5.55 -14.17
C LEU A 445 31.39 -5.24 -14.95
N ARG A 446 31.49 -4.84 -16.24
CA ARG A 446 30.32 -4.68 -17.12
C ARG A 446 29.63 -6.02 -17.43
N GLN A 447 30.38 -7.12 -17.53
CA GLN A 447 29.79 -8.46 -17.65
C GLN A 447 29.13 -8.89 -16.35
N LEU A 448 29.76 -8.61 -15.19
CA LEU A 448 29.18 -8.87 -13.88
C LEU A 448 27.88 -8.09 -13.64
N ASP A 449 27.81 -6.84 -14.10
CA ASP A 449 26.56 -6.05 -14.03
C ASP A 449 25.44 -6.66 -14.88
N ARG A 450 25.76 -7.28 -16.03
CA ARG A 450 24.76 -8.02 -16.84
C ARG A 450 24.31 -9.31 -16.16
N PHE A 451 25.24 -10.03 -15.53
CA PHE A 451 24.93 -11.18 -14.69
C PHE A 451 23.97 -10.78 -13.54
N LEU A 452 24.26 -9.67 -12.85
CA LEU A 452 23.42 -9.15 -11.79
C LEU A 452 22.03 -8.69 -12.28
N GLU A 453 21.94 -8.12 -13.47
CA GLU A 453 20.64 -7.81 -14.10
C GLU A 453 19.82 -9.08 -14.34
N LEU A 454 20.44 -10.16 -14.83
CA LEU A 454 19.76 -11.43 -15.00
C LEU A 454 19.34 -12.04 -13.65
N MET A 455 20.23 -12.01 -12.64
CA MET A 455 19.93 -12.47 -11.28
C MET A 455 18.77 -11.71 -10.65
N LEU A 456 18.74 -10.38 -10.81
CA LEU A 456 17.63 -9.54 -10.36
C LEU A 456 16.30 -9.96 -11.02
N GLY A 457 16.33 -10.27 -12.32
CA GLY A 457 15.20 -10.82 -13.06
C GLY A 457 14.72 -12.15 -12.47
N CYS A 458 15.61 -13.12 -12.28
CA CYS A 458 15.27 -14.43 -11.67
C CYS A 458 14.71 -14.26 -10.26
N VAL A 459 15.36 -13.47 -9.40
CA VAL A 459 14.88 -13.19 -8.03
C VAL A 459 13.49 -12.57 -8.08
N HIS A 460 13.23 -11.59 -8.94
CA HIS A 460 11.90 -10.98 -9.05
C HIS A 460 10.82 -11.95 -9.52
N ILE A 461 11.18 -12.89 -10.40
CA ILE A 461 10.23 -13.81 -11.02
C ILE A 461 9.93 -15.01 -10.12
N GLU A 462 10.95 -15.54 -9.47
CA GLU A 462 10.91 -16.85 -8.84
C GLU A 462 10.66 -16.81 -7.33
N CYS A 463 10.89 -15.68 -6.65
CA CYS A 463 10.77 -15.56 -5.18
C CYS A 463 9.34 -15.68 -4.59
N GLY A 464 8.36 -16.08 -5.40
CA GLY A 464 6.95 -16.16 -5.02
C GLY A 464 6.13 -14.94 -5.46
N GLN A 465 5.32 -14.41 -4.56
CA GLN A 465 4.50 -13.23 -4.85
C GLN A 465 5.41 -12.03 -5.15
N PRO A 466 5.31 -11.36 -6.31
CA PRO A 466 6.31 -10.39 -6.73
C PRO A 466 6.35 -9.15 -5.82
N ALA A 467 7.55 -8.74 -5.41
CA ALA A 467 7.78 -7.51 -4.64
C ALA A 467 7.62 -6.25 -5.51
N ARG A 468 7.54 -5.06 -4.91
CA ARG A 468 7.62 -3.82 -5.70
C ARG A 468 9.06 -3.56 -6.18
N GLY A 469 9.19 -2.84 -7.30
CA GLY A 469 10.50 -2.48 -7.84
C GLY A 469 11.38 -1.74 -6.82
N SER A 470 10.81 -0.77 -6.11
CA SER A 470 11.49 -0.02 -5.06
C SER A 470 11.93 -0.87 -3.86
N GLU A 471 11.29 -2.03 -3.64
CA GLU A 471 11.56 -2.93 -2.53
C GLU A 471 12.68 -3.93 -2.85
N ILE A 472 12.64 -4.53 -4.04
CA ILE A 472 13.64 -5.51 -4.46
C ILE A 472 15.00 -4.86 -4.75
N LEU A 473 15.01 -3.64 -5.30
CA LEU A 473 16.24 -2.94 -5.70
C LEU A 473 17.05 -2.39 -4.53
N THR A 474 16.43 -2.23 -3.36
CA THR A 474 17.07 -1.71 -2.14
C THR A 474 17.55 -2.83 -1.20
N MET A 475 17.54 -4.08 -1.67
CA MET A 475 18.03 -5.23 -0.89
C MET A 475 19.52 -5.12 -0.56
N ARG A 476 19.85 -5.35 0.71
CA ARG A 476 21.22 -5.44 1.24
C ARG A 476 21.64 -6.86 1.51
N HIS A 477 22.91 -7.18 1.26
CA HIS A 477 23.48 -8.49 1.54
C HIS A 477 24.19 -8.57 2.90
N ARG A 478 24.57 -7.42 3.47
CA ARG A 478 25.17 -7.29 4.80
C ARG A 478 24.56 -6.11 5.56
N ASN A 479 24.66 -6.15 6.88
CA ASN A 479 24.10 -5.10 7.72
C ASN A 479 24.75 -3.75 7.43
N GLY A 480 23.95 -2.75 7.07
CA GLY A 480 24.42 -1.40 6.78
C GLY A 480 24.54 -0.53 8.02
N LEU A 481 24.86 0.75 7.82
CA LEU A 481 24.98 1.72 8.92
C LEU A 481 23.64 2.02 9.62
N LEU A 482 22.55 2.07 8.85
CA LEU A 482 21.22 2.48 9.33
C LEU A 482 20.17 1.38 9.22
N GLN A 483 20.44 0.33 8.45
CA GLN A 483 19.47 -0.72 8.12
C GLN A 483 20.17 -2.08 7.99
N ASP A 484 19.54 -3.09 8.56
CA ASP A 484 19.98 -4.49 8.45
C ASP A 484 19.94 -5.02 7.02
N ARG A 485 20.59 -6.18 6.84
CA ARG A 485 20.53 -6.95 5.59
C ARG A 485 19.13 -7.48 5.29
N ASN A 486 18.92 -7.81 4.02
CA ASN A 486 17.66 -8.33 3.49
C ASN A 486 17.78 -9.80 3.06
N VAL A 487 18.97 -10.40 3.11
CA VAL A 487 19.24 -11.76 2.63
C VAL A 487 19.66 -12.61 3.82
N PHE A 488 18.96 -13.73 4.01
CA PHE A 488 19.15 -14.64 5.13
C PHE A 488 19.13 -16.10 4.67
N VAL A 489 19.77 -17.00 5.42
CA VAL A 489 19.62 -18.46 5.24
C VAL A 489 18.82 -19.04 6.40
N VAL A 490 17.64 -19.60 6.13
CA VAL A 490 16.74 -20.13 7.17
C VAL A 490 16.23 -21.50 6.77
N GLY A 491 16.47 -22.50 7.62
CA GLY A 491 16.02 -23.89 7.40
C GLY A 491 16.52 -24.50 6.10
N GLY A 492 17.78 -24.24 5.73
CA GLY A 492 18.40 -24.75 4.50
C GLY A 492 17.98 -24.05 3.20
N ALA A 493 17.22 -22.96 3.28
CA ALA A 493 16.79 -22.19 2.12
C ALA A 493 17.17 -20.73 2.24
N LEU A 494 17.49 -20.09 1.11
CA LEU A 494 17.78 -18.67 1.06
C LEU A 494 16.48 -17.88 1.03
N MET A 495 16.34 -16.99 2.01
CA MET A 495 15.19 -16.12 2.22
C MET A 495 15.59 -14.66 1.98
N THR A 496 14.77 -13.97 1.20
CA THR A 496 14.84 -12.53 1.01
C THR A 496 13.71 -11.87 1.78
N VAL A 497 14.04 -10.76 2.44
CA VAL A 497 13.10 -10.02 3.27
C VAL A 497 13.12 -8.58 2.83
N VAL A 498 12.04 -8.14 2.19
CA VAL A 498 11.90 -6.75 1.75
C VAL A 498 10.85 -6.02 2.59
N ARG A 499 11.09 -4.74 2.82
CA ARG A 499 10.20 -3.85 3.57
C ARG A 499 9.30 -3.10 2.63
N TYR A 500 8.01 -3.13 2.90
CA TYR A 500 7.03 -2.32 2.20
C TYR A 500 7.09 -0.88 2.72
N HIS A 501 7.71 0.03 1.96
CA HIS A 501 7.93 1.42 2.38
C HIS A 501 6.66 2.28 2.42
N LYS A 502 5.58 1.90 1.74
CA LYS A 502 4.32 2.69 1.77
C LYS A 502 3.55 2.57 3.08
N SER A 503 3.58 1.41 3.76
CA SER A 503 2.99 1.27 5.10
C SER A 503 3.87 1.90 6.18
N GLN A 504 5.17 2.00 5.94
CA GLN A 504 6.11 2.63 6.86
C GLN A 504 5.89 4.15 6.93
N SER A 505 5.60 4.80 5.80
CA SER A 505 5.18 6.21 5.81
C SER A 505 3.76 6.39 6.34
N GLN A 506 2.95 5.32 6.36
CA GLN A 506 1.56 5.37 6.81
C GLN A 506 1.32 5.08 8.31
N TRP A 507 1.99 4.07 8.85
CA TRP A 507 1.65 3.44 10.13
C TRP A 507 2.87 3.25 11.05
N ASP A 508 4.03 3.80 10.68
CA ASP A 508 5.33 3.61 11.36
C ASP A 508 5.72 2.13 11.58
N LYS A 509 5.06 1.21 10.85
CA LYS A 509 5.29 -0.24 10.87
C LYS A 509 5.56 -0.71 9.45
N PRO A 510 6.82 -1.03 9.09
CA PRO A 510 7.11 -1.60 7.78
C PRO A 510 6.46 -2.98 7.69
N LYS A 511 5.59 -3.21 6.69
CA LYS A 511 5.11 -4.56 6.39
C LYS A 511 6.30 -5.35 5.82
N VAL A 512 6.67 -6.42 6.52
CA VAL A 512 7.81 -7.28 6.17
C VAL A 512 7.28 -8.54 5.52
N VAL A 513 7.73 -8.81 4.29
CA VAL A 513 7.28 -9.99 3.53
C VAL A 513 8.48 -10.90 3.24
N PRO A 514 8.64 -12.01 3.97
CA PRO A 514 9.67 -13.01 3.66
C PRO A 514 9.32 -13.74 2.37
N ARG A 515 10.34 -14.02 1.56
CA ARG A 515 10.23 -14.71 0.27
C ARG A 515 11.39 -15.67 0.11
N PHE A 516 11.10 -16.92 -0.23
CA PHE A 516 12.14 -17.93 -0.40
C PHE A 516 12.53 -18.04 -1.87
N LEU A 517 13.82 -18.18 -2.14
CA LEU A 517 14.30 -18.47 -3.48
C LEU A 517 14.22 -19.98 -3.75
N PRO A 518 14.06 -20.39 -5.02
CA PRO A 518 14.22 -21.79 -5.41
C PRO A 518 15.62 -22.31 -5.04
N PRO A 519 15.79 -23.63 -4.83
CA PRO A 519 17.07 -24.20 -4.38
C PRO A 519 18.26 -23.82 -5.27
N ARG A 520 18.10 -23.86 -6.60
CA ARG A 520 19.17 -23.53 -7.56
C ARG A 520 19.50 -22.05 -7.56
N LEU A 521 18.50 -21.17 -7.69
CA LEU A 521 18.72 -19.72 -7.56
C LEU A 521 19.31 -19.32 -6.20
N GLY A 522 18.83 -19.92 -5.10
CA GLY A 522 19.37 -19.71 -3.75
C GLY A 522 20.85 -20.12 -3.65
N GLN A 523 21.22 -21.24 -4.27
CA GLN A 523 22.60 -21.71 -4.36
C GLN A 523 23.49 -20.74 -5.14
N ILE A 524 23.03 -20.25 -6.30
CA ILE A 524 23.76 -19.26 -7.11
C ILE A 524 23.95 -17.96 -6.34
N MET A 525 22.91 -17.47 -5.66
CA MET A 525 22.98 -16.23 -4.88
C MET A 525 23.93 -16.37 -3.68
N ALA A 526 23.94 -17.51 -2.98
CA ALA A 526 24.91 -17.77 -1.92
C ALA A 526 26.35 -17.78 -2.46
N LEU A 527 26.61 -18.49 -3.57
CA LEU A 527 27.93 -18.50 -4.22
C LEU A 527 28.36 -17.12 -4.70
N TYR A 528 27.44 -16.33 -5.28
CA TYR A 528 27.70 -14.95 -5.66
C TYR A 528 28.15 -14.11 -4.46
N LEU A 529 27.41 -14.16 -3.35
CA LEU A 529 27.71 -13.38 -2.15
C LEU A 529 29.03 -13.82 -1.49
N SER A 530 29.39 -15.10 -1.58
CA SER A 530 30.63 -15.62 -0.99
C SER A 530 31.87 -15.39 -1.85
N TYR A 531 31.78 -15.46 -3.17
CA TYR A 531 32.95 -15.47 -4.07
C TYR A 531 33.04 -14.22 -4.96
N LEU A 532 32.01 -13.96 -5.76
CA LEU A 532 32.05 -12.88 -6.75
C LEU A 532 31.86 -11.49 -6.13
N GLN A 533 31.02 -11.34 -5.10
CA GLN A 533 30.79 -10.06 -4.44
C GLN A 533 32.06 -9.53 -3.75
N PRO A 534 32.80 -10.29 -2.93
CA PRO A 534 34.08 -9.84 -2.38
C PRO A 534 35.13 -9.53 -3.46
N PHE A 535 35.18 -10.32 -4.54
CA PHE A 535 36.10 -10.06 -5.66
C PHE A 535 35.74 -8.76 -6.41
N ARG A 536 34.45 -8.50 -6.63
CA ARG A 536 33.94 -7.24 -7.19
C ARG A 536 34.35 -6.07 -6.32
N GLU A 537 34.16 -6.16 -5.01
CA GLU A 537 34.54 -5.11 -4.05
C GLU A 537 36.05 -4.86 -4.08
N TYR A 538 36.86 -5.92 -4.08
CA TYR A 538 38.31 -5.81 -4.20
C TYR A 538 38.73 -5.06 -5.46
N LEU A 539 38.17 -5.40 -6.62
CA LEU A 539 38.48 -4.74 -7.89
C LEU A 539 38.03 -3.27 -7.91
N VAL A 540 36.84 -2.98 -7.39
CA VAL A 540 36.33 -1.60 -7.35
C VAL A 540 37.18 -0.72 -6.44
N VAL A 541 37.51 -1.19 -5.24
CA VAL A 541 38.26 -0.41 -4.24
C VAL A 541 39.74 -0.31 -4.62
N ASN A 542 40.40 -1.44 -4.88
CA ASN A 542 41.87 -1.46 -5.00
C ASN A 542 42.37 -1.17 -6.43
N VAL A 543 41.51 -1.25 -7.45
CA VAL A 543 41.91 -1.01 -8.85
C VAL A 543 41.27 0.24 -9.44
N LEU A 544 40.01 0.52 -9.09
CA LEU A 544 39.24 1.64 -9.68
C LEU A 544 39.00 2.79 -8.71
N SER A 545 39.49 2.70 -7.47
CA SER A 545 39.30 3.69 -6.40
C SER A 545 37.84 4.07 -6.15
N GLY A 546 36.93 3.08 -6.22
CA GLY A 546 35.51 3.25 -5.93
C GLY A 546 35.13 2.93 -4.48
N GLY A 547 33.89 3.25 -4.10
CA GLY A 547 33.36 2.97 -2.76
C GLY A 547 32.75 1.58 -2.62
N LEU A 548 32.60 1.13 -1.37
CA LEU A 548 31.86 -0.08 -1.00
C LEU A 548 30.36 0.18 -0.94
N SER A 549 29.56 -0.85 -1.22
CA SER A 549 28.09 -0.80 -1.13
C SER A 549 27.58 -2.00 -0.35
N ASP A 550 26.58 -1.79 0.50
CA ASP A 550 25.91 -2.88 1.24
C ASP A 550 24.73 -3.48 0.44
N TYR A 551 24.35 -2.84 -0.67
CA TYR A 551 23.27 -3.31 -1.55
C TYR A 551 23.74 -4.47 -2.44
N VAL A 552 22.85 -5.43 -2.70
CA VAL A 552 23.06 -6.49 -3.70
C VAL A 552 23.17 -5.87 -5.09
N TRP A 553 22.27 -4.94 -5.40
CA TRP A 553 22.15 -4.28 -6.71
C TRP A 553 22.62 -2.83 -6.60
N SER A 554 23.85 -2.55 -7.01
CA SER A 554 24.42 -1.21 -6.86
C SER A 554 25.39 -0.82 -7.97
N ASN A 555 25.55 0.50 -8.11
CA ASN A 555 26.59 1.15 -8.90
C ASN A 555 27.33 2.17 -8.00
N LYS A 556 28.07 3.10 -8.60
CA LYS A 556 28.80 4.15 -7.87
C LYS A 556 27.90 5.16 -7.14
N GLU A 557 26.64 5.30 -7.56
CA GLU A 557 25.67 6.27 -7.06
C GLU A 557 24.77 5.68 -5.97
N GLY A 558 24.81 4.35 -5.76
CA GLY A 558 24.02 3.66 -4.75
C GLY A 558 23.25 2.47 -5.31
N ALA A 559 22.06 2.22 -4.78
CA ALA A 559 21.15 1.20 -5.26
C ALA A 559 20.66 1.52 -6.69
N TRP A 560 20.35 0.50 -7.48
CA TRP A 560 19.82 0.70 -8.84
C TRP A 560 18.40 1.32 -8.85
N ASP A 561 18.09 2.04 -9.93
CA ASP A 561 16.77 2.63 -10.19
C ASP A 561 15.71 1.61 -10.65
N THR A 562 14.43 1.98 -10.51
CA THR A 562 13.29 1.12 -10.90
C THR A 562 13.19 0.92 -12.42
N ASP A 563 13.73 1.84 -13.21
CA ASP A 563 13.81 1.74 -14.66
C ASP A 563 14.68 0.57 -15.11
N ARG A 564 15.74 0.26 -14.37
CA ARG A 564 16.62 -0.87 -14.67
C ARG A 564 15.88 -2.19 -14.56
N LEU A 565 15.10 -2.42 -13.50
CA LEU A 565 14.24 -3.61 -13.37
C LEU A 565 13.24 -3.68 -14.53
N THR A 566 12.60 -2.55 -14.87
CA THR A 566 11.64 -2.48 -15.98
C THR A 566 12.29 -2.87 -17.32
N ARG A 567 13.52 -2.41 -17.59
CA ARG A 567 14.29 -2.79 -18.78
C ARG A 567 14.65 -4.27 -18.80
N VAL A 568 15.09 -4.83 -17.67
CA VAL A 568 15.39 -6.26 -17.52
C VAL A 568 14.15 -7.09 -17.82
N LEU A 569 13.01 -6.78 -17.18
CA LEU A 569 11.76 -7.51 -17.40
C LEU A 569 11.31 -7.43 -18.86
N LYS A 570 11.29 -6.23 -19.46
CA LYS A 570 10.93 -6.08 -20.89
C LYS A 570 11.84 -6.90 -21.80
N ARG A 571 13.15 -6.93 -21.53
CA ARG A 571 14.13 -7.69 -22.31
C ARG A 571 13.90 -9.19 -22.19
N GLU A 572 13.85 -9.73 -20.97
CA GLU A 572 13.76 -11.19 -20.75
C GLU A 572 12.38 -11.73 -21.15
N THR A 573 11.29 -11.03 -20.79
CA THR A 573 9.94 -11.42 -21.20
C THR A 573 9.74 -11.27 -22.71
N GLY A 574 10.26 -10.20 -23.33
CA GLY A 574 10.26 -10.06 -24.79
C GLY A 574 11.01 -11.19 -25.48
N LYS A 575 12.23 -11.51 -25.04
CA LYS A 575 13.10 -12.57 -25.60
C LYS A 575 12.48 -13.96 -25.46
N ARG A 576 11.91 -14.30 -24.30
CA ARG A 576 11.54 -15.69 -23.95
C ARG A 576 10.05 -15.97 -23.95
N LEU A 577 9.23 -15.01 -23.52
CA LEU A 577 7.77 -15.13 -23.50
C LEU A 577 7.14 -14.65 -24.82
N GLY A 578 7.84 -13.81 -25.58
CA GLY A 578 7.34 -13.15 -26.79
C GLY A 578 6.44 -11.94 -26.50
N VAL A 579 6.35 -11.53 -25.23
CA VAL A 579 5.57 -10.38 -24.77
C VAL A 579 6.44 -9.55 -23.84
N ALA A 580 6.67 -8.29 -24.17
CA ALA A 580 7.41 -7.37 -23.31
C ALA A 580 6.50 -6.87 -22.18
N LEU A 581 6.76 -7.32 -20.96
CA LEU A 581 6.05 -6.90 -19.75
C LEU A 581 6.89 -5.88 -18.99
N HIS A 582 6.27 -4.76 -18.59
CA HIS A 582 6.86 -3.88 -17.58
C HIS A 582 6.60 -4.42 -16.17
N THR A 583 7.20 -3.80 -15.14
CA THR A 583 7.13 -4.26 -13.74
C THR A 583 5.69 -4.46 -13.26
N LEU A 584 4.77 -3.53 -13.54
CA LEU A 584 3.36 -3.67 -13.17
C LEU A 584 2.64 -4.81 -13.94
N ASP A 585 2.83 -4.91 -15.27
CA ASP A 585 2.26 -5.99 -16.09
C ASP A 585 2.73 -7.37 -15.62
N TYR A 586 4.02 -7.49 -15.28
CA TYR A 586 4.57 -8.72 -14.72
C TYR A 586 3.90 -9.07 -13.39
N ARG A 587 3.72 -8.09 -12.50
CA ARG A 587 3.04 -8.30 -11.21
C ARG A 587 1.60 -8.79 -11.39
N HIS A 588 0.83 -8.15 -12.26
CA HIS A 588 -0.53 -8.59 -12.61
C HIS A 588 -0.53 -10.01 -13.20
N THR A 589 0.44 -10.31 -14.07
CA THR A 589 0.61 -11.62 -14.68
C THR A 589 0.90 -12.68 -13.63
N ALA A 590 1.92 -12.49 -12.79
CA ALA A 590 2.31 -13.45 -11.77
C ALA A 590 1.20 -13.68 -10.74
N VAL A 591 0.51 -12.62 -10.30
CA VAL A 591 -0.62 -12.73 -9.37
C VAL A 591 -1.82 -13.43 -10.03
N GLY A 592 -2.13 -13.09 -11.28
CA GLY A 592 -3.20 -13.72 -12.06
C GLY A 592 -2.95 -15.22 -12.28
N ILE A 593 -1.72 -15.59 -12.61
CA ILE A 593 -1.27 -16.99 -12.75
C ILE A 593 -1.30 -17.69 -11.39
N GLY A 594 -0.66 -17.13 -10.39
CA GLY A 594 -0.52 -17.72 -9.05
C GLY A 594 -1.86 -17.91 -8.34
N ARG A 595 -2.82 -16.99 -8.49
CA ARG A 595 -4.18 -17.16 -7.95
C ARG A 595 -4.84 -18.47 -8.42
N VAL A 596 -4.61 -18.87 -9.67
CA VAL A 596 -5.22 -20.08 -10.26
C VAL A 596 -4.34 -21.31 -10.10
N LYS A 597 -3.02 -21.17 -10.19
CA LYS A 597 -2.08 -22.30 -10.19
C LYS A 597 -1.56 -22.67 -8.79
N VAL A 598 -1.50 -21.72 -7.87
CA VAL A 598 -1.12 -21.93 -6.46
C VAL A 598 -2.35 -21.95 -5.56
N GLY A 599 -3.23 -20.94 -5.71
CA GLY A 599 -4.46 -20.80 -4.94
C GLY A 599 -4.77 -19.35 -4.58
N GLU A 600 -5.98 -19.09 -4.08
CA GLU A 600 -6.44 -17.72 -3.79
C GLU A 600 -5.57 -16.97 -2.78
N SER A 601 -4.93 -17.69 -1.85
CA SER A 601 -4.01 -17.13 -0.86
C SER A 601 -2.79 -16.44 -1.49
N PHE A 602 -2.38 -16.81 -2.72
CA PHE A 602 -1.29 -16.17 -3.44
C PHE A 602 -1.60 -14.71 -3.84
N ALA A 603 -2.89 -14.37 -3.98
CA ALA A 603 -3.33 -13.03 -4.33
C ALA A 603 -3.66 -12.16 -3.10
N ARG A 604 -3.68 -12.72 -1.88
CA ARG A 604 -3.99 -11.96 -0.66
C ARG A 604 -2.86 -10.95 -0.38
N GLY A 605 -3.23 -9.72 -0.01
CA GLY A 605 -2.29 -8.61 0.22
C GLY A 605 -1.74 -7.93 -1.06
N TYR A 606 -2.29 -8.23 -2.24
CA TYR A 606 -2.02 -7.49 -3.47
C TYR A 606 -2.92 -6.25 -3.58
N GLN A 607 -2.37 -5.06 -3.35
CA GLN A 607 -3.05 -3.78 -3.58
C GLN A 607 -2.61 -3.18 -4.92
N ASP A 608 -3.58 -2.90 -5.81
CA ASP A 608 -3.38 -2.28 -7.12
C ASP A 608 -2.93 -0.81 -6.95
N GLU A 609 -1.96 -0.33 -7.74
CA GLU A 609 -1.31 0.97 -7.58
C GLU A 609 -2.15 2.18 -8.05
N ILE A 610 -3.41 2.28 -7.65
CA ILE A 610 -4.22 3.46 -7.96
C ILE A 610 -3.93 4.56 -6.93
N GLY A 611 -2.99 5.44 -7.28
CA GLY A 611 -2.98 6.87 -6.90
C GLY A 611 -2.54 7.22 -5.47
N GLU A 612 -1.34 7.76 -5.34
CA GLU A 612 -0.92 8.54 -4.17
C GLU A 612 -1.79 9.81 -4.04
N ILE A 613 -2.65 9.85 -3.02
CA ILE A 613 -2.83 10.90 -2.01
C ILE A 613 -3.83 10.33 -1.00
N ASP A 614 -3.34 10.02 0.20
CA ASP A 614 -4.19 9.88 1.38
C ASP A 614 -4.61 11.30 1.78
N GLU A 615 -5.90 11.63 1.65
CA GLU A 615 -6.87 11.81 2.74
C GLU A 615 -8.25 12.10 2.11
N ALA A 616 -9.41 11.86 2.71
CA ALA A 616 -9.75 11.42 4.06
C ALA A 616 -10.06 9.92 4.12
N GLU A 617 -9.90 9.33 5.30
CA GLU A 617 -10.59 8.11 5.70
C GLU A 617 -12.10 8.32 5.46
N VAL A 618 -12.62 7.69 4.40
CA VAL A 618 -13.94 7.10 4.47
C VAL A 618 -13.71 5.80 5.24
N ASP A 619 -14.40 5.62 6.36
CA ASP A 619 -14.54 4.33 7.03
C ASP A 619 -15.15 3.35 6.04
N ASP A 620 -14.30 2.75 5.21
CA ASP A 620 -14.60 1.55 4.44
C ASP A 620 -13.78 0.43 5.06
N ASP A 621 -14.51 -0.58 5.53
CA ASP A 621 -14.00 -1.84 6.03
C ASP A 621 -12.90 -2.45 5.12
N GLU A 622 -11.99 -3.22 5.75
CA GLU A 622 -10.95 -4.11 5.18
C GLU A 622 -9.54 -3.49 5.00
N ASP A 623 -8.50 -3.98 5.68
CA ASP A 623 -7.85 -5.28 5.39
C ASP A 623 -7.58 -6.12 6.67
N LEU A 624 -8.46 -7.11 6.89
CA LEU A 624 -8.53 -8.03 8.03
C LEU A 624 -7.45 -9.14 8.06
N LEU A 625 -6.42 -9.06 7.21
CA LEU A 625 -5.32 -10.04 7.15
C LEU A 625 -3.94 -9.47 7.51
N GLU A 626 -3.81 -8.15 7.67
CA GLU A 626 -2.54 -7.52 8.07
C GLU A 626 -2.45 -7.19 9.56
N LEU A 627 -3.58 -7.00 10.24
CA LEU A 627 -3.62 -6.68 11.67
C LEU A 627 -3.30 -7.88 12.60
N GLN A 628 -3.24 -9.11 12.08
CA GLN A 628 -2.87 -10.30 12.87
C GLN A 628 -1.36 -10.62 12.84
N ASN A 629 -0.58 -10.10 11.89
CA ASN A 629 0.83 -10.49 11.70
C ASN A 629 1.85 -9.51 12.31
N SER A 630 1.41 -8.39 12.90
CA SER A 630 2.31 -7.35 13.45
C SER A 630 2.15 -7.08 14.96
N ARG A 631 1.56 -8.02 15.72
CA ARG A 631 1.41 -7.88 17.18
C ARG A 631 2.05 -8.98 18.03
N SER A 632 3.02 -9.71 17.50
CA SER A 632 4.01 -10.42 18.30
C SER A 632 5.39 -9.81 18.04
N THR A 633 6.14 -9.49 19.11
CA THR A 633 7.57 -9.11 19.13
C THR A 633 7.99 -7.64 18.97
N VAL A 634 7.30 -6.69 19.62
CA VAL A 634 7.97 -5.46 20.05
C VAL A 634 7.59 -5.19 21.49
N ILE A 635 8.42 -5.59 22.45
CA ILE A 635 8.84 -4.79 23.61
C ILE A 635 9.82 -5.60 24.46
N GLY A 636 11.05 -5.13 24.39
CA GLY A 636 12.23 -5.58 25.10
C GLY A 636 13.39 -4.83 24.44
N VAL A 637 14.04 -3.95 25.20
CA VAL A 637 15.11 -3.01 24.81
C VAL A 637 14.62 -1.66 24.26
N GLY A 638 14.34 -0.76 25.19
CA GLY A 638 14.49 0.67 24.98
C GLY A 638 15.74 1.14 25.74
N ASN A 639 16.72 1.68 25.01
CA ASN A 639 17.44 2.93 25.29
C ASN A 639 18.71 2.99 24.42
N TYR A 640 18.88 4.13 23.75
CA TYR A 640 19.93 4.53 22.80
C TYR A 640 19.76 4.12 21.33
N SER A 641 19.59 5.15 20.50
CA SER A 641 19.78 5.22 19.05
C SER A 641 18.84 4.40 18.15
N VAL A 642 18.11 5.12 17.30
CA VAL A 642 17.15 4.60 16.30
C VAL A 642 17.81 3.54 15.42
N SER A 643 17.35 2.29 15.52
CA SER A 643 17.50 1.25 14.50
C SER A 643 16.15 0.57 14.26
N LEU A 644 15.68 0.69 13.01
CA LEU A 644 14.50 0.04 12.46
C LEU A 644 14.88 -1.40 12.10
N ASP A 645 14.59 -2.39 12.96
CA ASP A 645 15.01 -3.78 12.70
C ASP A 645 13.96 -4.58 11.93
N ILE A 646 14.41 -5.32 10.91
CA ILE A 646 13.59 -6.22 10.09
C ILE A 646 13.03 -7.39 10.91
N VAL A 647 13.81 -7.84 11.90
CA VAL A 647 13.57 -9.03 12.72
C VAL A 647 12.35 -8.87 13.64
N LYS A 648 12.10 -7.65 14.13
CA LYS A 648 11.00 -7.34 15.05
C LYS A 648 9.61 -7.60 14.46
N HIS A 649 9.51 -7.70 13.14
CA HIS A 649 8.25 -7.89 12.41
C HIS A 649 8.16 -9.24 11.66
N LEU A 650 9.12 -10.15 11.87
CA LEU A 650 9.13 -11.50 11.31
C LEU A 650 8.80 -12.52 12.41
N SER A 651 7.65 -13.17 12.32
CA SER A 651 7.29 -14.30 13.19
C SER A 651 7.62 -15.64 12.53
N ALA A 652 7.93 -16.68 13.31
CA ALA A 652 8.16 -18.03 12.79
C ALA A 652 6.98 -18.53 11.94
N ARG A 653 5.74 -18.26 12.38
CA ARG A 653 4.52 -18.59 11.61
C ARG A 653 4.47 -17.88 10.25
N SER A 654 4.87 -16.61 10.20
CA SER A 654 4.93 -15.87 8.92
C SER A 654 5.97 -16.49 7.98
N ILE A 655 7.14 -16.85 8.49
CA ILE A 655 8.21 -17.48 7.72
C ILE A 655 7.73 -18.80 7.12
N ASP A 656 7.10 -19.67 7.90
CA ASP A 656 6.61 -20.96 7.42
C ASP A 656 5.48 -20.83 6.39
N ALA A 657 4.54 -19.90 6.60
CA ALA A 657 3.45 -19.64 5.66
C ALA A 657 3.97 -19.15 4.30
N PHE A 658 4.90 -18.18 4.31
CA PHE A 658 5.50 -17.66 3.08
C PHE A 658 6.47 -18.66 2.43
N ARG A 659 7.12 -19.54 3.21
CA ARG A 659 7.88 -20.67 2.68
C ARG A 659 6.99 -21.60 1.87
N ALA A 660 5.84 -22.00 2.41
CA ALA A 660 4.89 -22.86 1.71
C ALA A 660 4.38 -22.22 0.41
N LEU A 661 4.04 -20.92 0.45
CA LEU A 661 3.61 -20.16 -0.72
C LEU A 661 4.69 -20.04 -1.80
N SER A 662 5.92 -19.69 -1.41
CA SER A 662 7.06 -19.59 -2.35
C SER A 662 7.33 -20.96 -2.99
N THR A 663 7.35 -22.02 -2.18
CA THR A 663 7.58 -23.40 -2.67
C THR A 663 6.50 -23.85 -3.65
N ALA A 664 5.23 -23.52 -3.40
CA ALA A 664 4.15 -23.82 -4.33
C ALA A 664 4.31 -23.07 -5.66
N TRP A 665 4.78 -21.82 -5.63
CA TRP A 665 5.12 -21.07 -6.83
C TRP A 665 6.30 -21.67 -7.60
N HIS A 666 7.35 -22.13 -6.90
CA HIS A 666 8.49 -22.80 -7.53
C HIS A 666 8.06 -24.05 -8.30
N ARG A 667 7.10 -24.83 -7.77
CA ARG A 667 6.51 -25.99 -8.46
C ARG A 667 5.76 -25.59 -9.73
N VAL A 668 5.02 -24.49 -9.69
CA VAL A 668 4.33 -23.97 -10.89
C VAL A 668 5.33 -23.61 -11.97
N LEU A 669 6.43 -22.96 -11.60
CA LEU A 669 7.51 -22.59 -12.50
C LEU A 669 8.39 -23.79 -12.92
N GLY A 670 8.36 -24.90 -12.18
CA GLY A 670 9.23 -26.06 -12.40
C GLY A 670 10.70 -25.80 -12.05
N VAL A 671 10.95 -24.97 -11.03
CA VAL A 671 12.30 -24.62 -10.53
C VAL A 671 12.52 -25.10 -9.09
N ASP A 672 11.61 -25.90 -8.54
CA ASP A 672 11.67 -26.42 -7.17
C ASP A 672 12.74 -27.50 -6.94
N GLY A 673 13.43 -27.93 -8.01
CA GLY A 673 14.58 -28.84 -7.93
C GLY A 673 14.24 -30.32 -8.01
N GLN A 674 12.98 -30.70 -8.26
CA GLN A 674 12.64 -32.10 -8.55
C GLN A 674 12.93 -32.41 -10.03
N THR A 675 13.79 -33.41 -10.26
CA THR A 675 14.15 -33.86 -11.62
C THR A 675 13.01 -34.75 -12.16
N GLU A 676 12.67 -34.58 -13.43
CA GLU A 676 11.46 -35.05 -14.15
C GLU A 676 10.90 -36.44 -13.82
N ALA A 677 9.57 -36.51 -13.70
CA ALA A 677 8.75 -37.44 -14.48
C ALA A 677 7.40 -36.76 -14.81
N PRO A 678 7.04 -36.57 -16.10
CA PRO A 678 5.74 -36.05 -16.47
C PRO A 678 4.71 -37.19 -16.45
N GLU A 679 3.81 -37.21 -15.47
CA GLU A 679 2.59 -38.02 -15.56
C GLU A 679 1.39 -37.17 -15.99
N GLU A 680 0.78 -37.64 -17.07
CA GLU A 680 -0.33 -37.05 -17.78
C GLU A 680 -1.52 -36.75 -16.86
N LEU A 681 -2.09 -35.56 -17.02
CA LEU A 681 -3.41 -35.18 -16.52
C LEU A 681 -4.50 -35.96 -17.30
N GLY A 682 -4.59 -37.26 -17.03
CA GLY A 682 -5.64 -38.16 -17.49
C GLY A 682 -6.75 -38.30 -16.45
N ARG A 683 -7.84 -37.54 -16.64
CA ARG A 683 -9.22 -37.79 -16.17
C ARG A 683 -9.39 -38.51 -14.82
N ARG A 684 -9.84 -37.77 -13.79
CA ARG A 684 -10.79 -38.34 -12.81
C ARG A 684 -11.96 -37.39 -12.51
N GLN A 685 -13.10 -37.81 -13.04
CA GLN A 685 -14.44 -37.32 -12.74
C GLN A 685 -14.77 -37.44 -11.24
N LYS A 686 -15.57 -36.47 -10.79
CA LYS A 686 -16.36 -36.41 -9.55
C LYS A 686 -16.93 -37.76 -9.10
N ARG A 687 -16.70 -38.17 -7.85
CA ARG A 687 -17.74 -38.25 -6.78
C ARG A 687 -17.23 -38.90 -5.47
N ARG A 688 -17.64 -38.26 -4.35
CA ARG A 688 -17.97 -38.74 -2.99
C ARG A 688 -17.68 -40.20 -2.62
N MET A 689 -17.06 -40.40 -1.45
CA MET A 689 -17.56 -41.16 -0.28
C MET A 689 -16.49 -41.10 0.82
N ARG A 690 -16.75 -40.64 2.05
CA ARG A 690 -17.32 -41.38 3.20
C ARG A 690 -16.85 -42.84 3.29
N GLU A 691 -16.17 -43.12 4.40
CA GLU A 691 -15.91 -44.43 5.04
C GLU A 691 -14.66 -45.25 4.63
N SER A 692 -13.66 -45.16 5.53
CA SER A 692 -13.06 -46.24 6.32
C SER A 692 -12.21 -47.35 5.67
N MET A 693 -10.93 -47.34 6.06
CA MET A 693 -10.13 -48.46 6.59
C MET A 693 -10.21 -49.84 5.89
N SER A 694 -9.06 -50.33 5.38
CA SER A 694 -8.39 -51.53 5.92
C SER A 694 -7.23 -52.00 5.03
N GLY A 695 -6.06 -52.25 5.65
CA GLY A 695 -5.06 -53.23 5.20
C GLY A 695 -4.06 -52.73 4.14
N LEU A 696 -2.74 -52.90 4.24
CA LEU A 696 -1.96 -53.93 4.94
C LEU A 696 -0.50 -53.47 5.19
N VAL A 697 -0.04 -53.73 6.41
CA VAL A 697 1.22 -54.40 6.79
C VAL A 697 2.56 -53.64 6.72
N MET A 698 2.95 -53.26 7.95
CA MET A 698 4.26 -52.99 8.54
C MET A 698 5.32 -54.09 8.37
N LEU A 699 6.61 -53.74 8.56
CA LEU A 699 7.62 -54.36 9.45
C LEU A 699 8.93 -53.53 9.43
N PRO A 700 9.81 -53.50 10.47
CA PRO A 700 9.58 -53.44 11.91
C PRO A 700 10.40 -52.33 12.64
N LYS A 701 9.70 -51.58 13.51
CA LYS A 701 10.04 -51.11 14.87
C LYS A 701 11.50 -50.74 15.22
N GLU A 702 11.78 -49.44 15.23
CA GLU A 702 12.44 -48.78 16.39
C GLU A 702 11.39 -47.96 17.14
N LYS A 703 11.49 -47.97 18.48
CA LYS A 703 10.41 -47.75 19.45
C LYS A 703 9.74 -46.37 19.33
N ALA A 704 8.51 -46.35 18.85
CA ALA A 704 7.56 -45.30 19.15
C ALA A 704 7.18 -45.37 20.64
N VAL A 705 7.60 -44.37 21.41
CA VAL A 705 6.95 -44.05 22.68
C VAL A 705 5.64 -43.38 22.30
N LEU A 706 4.53 -44.11 22.43
CA LEU A 706 3.20 -43.52 22.54
C LEU A 706 3.18 -42.73 23.85
N VAL A 707 3.51 -41.45 23.77
CA VAL A 707 3.07 -40.50 24.79
C VAL A 707 1.65 -40.16 24.37
N GLU A 708 0.65 -40.79 25.00
CA GLU A 708 -0.68 -40.18 25.07
C GLU A 708 -0.46 -38.72 25.49
N ASP A 709 -0.99 -37.76 24.73
CA ASP A 709 -0.93 -36.36 25.14
C ASP A 709 -1.80 -36.20 26.38
N ALA A 710 -1.20 -36.46 27.54
CA ALA A 710 -1.85 -36.49 28.85
C ALA A 710 -2.59 -35.18 29.13
N ARG A 711 -2.11 -34.08 28.52
CA ARG A 711 -2.72 -32.76 28.61
C ARG A 711 -4.01 -32.67 27.79
N ALA A 712 -4.03 -33.15 26.55
CA ALA A 712 -5.24 -33.22 25.74
C ALA A 712 -6.31 -34.12 26.39
N ALA A 713 -5.90 -35.26 26.95
CA ALA A 713 -6.80 -36.15 27.69
C ALA A 713 -7.33 -35.52 28.99
N ALA A 714 -6.52 -34.73 29.70
CA ALA A 714 -6.97 -33.99 30.89
C ALA A 714 -7.99 -32.89 30.55
N VAL A 715 -7.73 -32.12 29.48
CA VAL A 715 -8.65 -31.09 28.98
C VAL A 715 -9.98 -31.69 28.56
N GLN A 716 -9.96 -32.81 27.83
CA GLN A 716 -11.18 -33.50 27.40
C GLN A 716 -12.02 -33.99 28.59
N ARG A 717 -11.38 -34.60 29.60
CA ARG A 717 -12.06 -35.04 30.83
C ARG A 717 -12.68 -33.86 31.60
N ALA A 718 -11.92 -32.77 31.76
CA ALA A 718 -12.43 -31.56 32.42
C ALA A 718 -13.62 -30.95 31.64
N LEU A 719 -13.58 -30.97 30.30
CA LEU A 719 -14.67 -30.47 29.46
C LEU A 719 -15.94 -31.32 29.61
N GLN A 720 -15.80 -32.65 29.70
CA GLN A 720 -16.91 -33.57 29.96
C GLN A 720 -17.52 -33.34 31.35
N GLN A 721 -16.68 -33.13 32.37
CA GLN A 721 -17.11 -32.84 33.74
C GLN A 721 -17.90 -31.52 33.82
N VAL A 722 -17.36 -30.42 33.29
CA VAL A 722 -17.97 -29.09 33.41
C VAL A 722 -19.24 -28.96 32.55
N LEU A 723 -19.30 -29.62 31.39
CA LEU A 723 -20.47 -29.56 30.51
C LEU A 723 -21.52 -30.66 30.78
N GLY A 724 -21.18 -31.67 31.60
CA GLY A 724 -22.06 -32.81 31.91
C GLY A 724 -22.44 -33.65 30.69
N LYS A 725 -21.55 -33.76 29.69
CA LYS A 725 -21.80 -34.46 28.42
C LYS A 725 -20.59 -35.31 28.02
N GLN A 726 -20.85 -36.41 27.32
CA GLN A 726 -19.80 -37.31 26.79
C GLN A 726 -19.18 -36.75 25.49
N ASP A 727 -20.03 -36.26 24.58
CA ASP A 727 -19.59 -35.61 23.34
C ASP A 727 -19.45 -34.11 23.57
N VAL A 728 -18.20 -33.66 23.70
CA VAL A 728 -17.84 -32.29 24.03
C VAL A 728 -16.71 -31.82 23.12
N GLY A 729 -16.78 -30.55 22.74
CA GLY A 729 -15.77 -29.88 21.95
C GLY A 729 -15.81 -28.38 22.17
N PHE A 730 -14.76 -27.70 21.72
CA PHE A 730 -14.71 -26.24 21.76
C PHE A 730 -15.72 -25.62 20.79
N ARG A 731 -16.32 -24.50 21.20
CA ARG A 731 -17.30 -23.75 20.40
C ARG A 731 -16.64 -22.98 19.26
N SER A 732 -15.36 -22.63 19.42
CA SER A 732 -14.54 -22.02 18.37
C SER A 732 -13.05 -22.33 18.59
N MET A 733 -12.25 -22.15 17.55
CA MET A 733 -10.79 -22.29 17.63
C MET A 733 -10.17 -21.27 18.60
N GLU A 734 -10.74 -20.07 18.70
CA GLU A 734 -10.27 -19.03 19.61
C GLU A 734 -10.58 -19.37 21.07
N GLN A 735 -11.68 -20.09 21.34
CA GLN A 735 -11.96 -20.60 22.68
C GLN A 735 -10.93 -21.65 23.10
N GLU A 736 -10.57 -22.55 22.19
CA GLU A 736 -9.52 -23.55 22.39
C GLU A 736 -8.16 -22.89 22.64
N GLN A 737 -7.76 -21.97 21.75
CA GLN A 737 -6.52 -21.20 21.89
C GLN A 737 -6.48 -20.42 23.20
N ALA A 738 -7.60 -19.80 23.61
CA ALA A 738 -7.68 -19.09 24.87
C ALA A 738 -7.49 -20.00 26.07
N LEU A 739 -8.08 -21.20 26.06
CA LEU A 739 -7.89 -22.16 27.15
C LEU A 739 -6.43 -22.60 27.24
N TYR A 740 -5.81 -22.96 26.11
CA TYR A 740 -4.41 -23.35 26.09
C TYR A 740 -3.49 -22.20 26.52
N ALA A 741 -3.75 -20.96 26.11
CA ALA A 741 -3.01 -19.79 26.56
C ALA A 741 -3.13 -19.56 28.08
N VAL A 742 -4.30 -19.80 28.67
CA VAL A 742 -4.48 -19.74 30.13
C VAL A 742 -3.68 -20.85 30.82
N LEU A 743 -3.72 -22.09 30.32
CA LEU A 743 -2.96 -23.21 30.87
C LEU A 743 -1.44 -23.06 30.67
N ASP A 744 -1.02 -22.42 29.57
CA ASP A 744 0.37 -22.05 29.27
C ASP A 744 0.84 -20.81 30.04
N LYS A 745 -0.02 -20.26 30.90
CA LYS A 745 0.28 -19.13 31.80
C LYS A 745 0.67 -17.85 31.04
N VAL A 746 0.09 -17.62 29.87
CA VAL A 746 0.23 -16.35 29.13
C VAL A 746 -0.41 -15.22 29.93
N THR A 747 0.35 -14.15 30.19
CA THR A 747 -0.10 -12.96 30.95
C THR A 747 0.64 -11.71 30.48
N PRO A 748 0.01 -10.52 30.43
CA PRO A 748 -1.43 -10.28 30.55
C PRO A 748 -2.17 -10.83 29.32
N LEU A 749 -3.26 -11.57 29.52
CA LEU A 749 -4.05 -12.16 28.43
C LEU A 749 -5.42 -11.46 28.36
N VAL A 750 -5.81 -10.96 27.19
CA VAL A 750 -7.15 -10.42 26.93
C VAL A 750 -7.88 -11.34 25.95
N VAL A 751 -9.04 -11.83 26.34
CA VAL A 751 -9.85 -12.74 25.52
C VAL A 751 -11.18 -12.09 25.19
N VAL A 752 -11.43 -11.90 23.90
CA VAL A 752 -12.66 -11.34 23.36
C VAL A 752 -13.45 -12.43 22.66
N LEU A 753 -14.50 -12.92 23.32
CA LEU A 753 -15.42 -13.90 22.76
C LEU A 753 -16.86 -13.40 22.90
N LEU A 754 -17.66 -13.59 21.86
CA LEU A 754 -19.09 -13.28 21.85
C LEU A 754 -19.82 -13.78 23.10
N THR A 755 -20.90 -13.11 23.51
CA THR A 755 -21.73 -13.57 24.64
C THR A 755 -22.25 -14.98 24.34
N GLY A 756 -22.03 -15.93 25.25
CA GLY A 756 -22.29 -17.35 24.99
C GLY A 756 -21.17 -18.08 24.23
N GLY A 757 -20.05 -17.44 23.91
CA GLY A 757 -18.86 -18.07 23.33
C GLY A 757 -18.07 -18.97 24.30
N GLY A 758 -18.56 -19.11 25.54
CA GLY A 758 -18.01 -19.99 26.57
C GLY A 758 -16.79 -19.44 27.29
N LYS A 759 -16.77 -18.13 27.57
CA LYS A 759 -15.73 -17.45 28.39
C LYS A 759 -15.56 -18.07 29.78
N SER A 760 -16.66 -18.52 30.40
CA SER A 760 -16.62 -19.12 31.74
C SER A 760 -15.76 -20.38 31.81
N LEU A 761 -15.65 -21.14 30.71
CA LEU A 761 -14.77 -22.31 30.66
C LEU A 761 -13.29 -21.97 30.83
N LEU A 762 -12.88 -20.74 30.52
CA LEU A 762 -11.48 -20.29 30.58
C LEU A 762 -10.96 -20.12 32.01
N PHE A 763 -11.85 -20.08 33.01
CA PHE A 763 -11.46 -20.06 34.42
C PHE A 763 -11.97 -21.28 35.20
N THR A 764 -12.99 -21.98 34.71
CA THR A 764 -13.47 -23.22 35.33
C THR A 764 -12.64 -24.45 34.94
N LEU A 765 -12.30 -24.63 33.66
CA LEU A 765 -11.54 -25.81 33.21
C LEU A 765 -10.12 -25.87 33.80
N PRO A 766 -9.37 -24.76 33.87
CA PRO A 766 -8.06 -24.83 34.51
C PRO A 766 -8.13 -25.20 35.99
N ALA A 767 -9.16 -24.76 36.71
CA ALA A 767 -9.40 -25.15 38.10
C ALA A 767 -9.74 -26.64 38.27
N CYS A 768 -10.23 -27.32 37.21
CA CYS A 768 -10.40 -28.78 37.19
C CYS A 768 -9.10 -29.53 36.86
N ILE A 769 -8.18 -28.91 36.11
CA ILE A 769 -6.99 -29.55 35.56
C ILE A 769 -5.80 -29.38 36.51
N GLU A 770 -5.66 -28.22 37.14
CA GLU A 770 -4.51 -27.85 37.94
C GLU A 770 -4.75 -28.18 39.42
N GLU A 771 -3.99 -29.13 39.95
CA GLU A 771 -4.06 -29.52 41.35
C GLU A 771 -3.48 -28.40 42.26
N ASN A 772 -4.18 -28.09 43.35
CA ASN A 772 -3.74 -27.19 44.43
C ASN A 772 -3.54 -25.71 44.05
N GLY A 773 -4.36 -25.17 43.15
CA GLY A 773 -4.36 -23.75 42.76
C GLY A 773 -5.64 -22.98 43.09
N VAL A 774 -5.51 -21.70 43.41
CA VAL A 774 -6.61 -20.75 43.57
C VAL A 774 -6.70 -19.87 42.32
N THR A 775 -7.85 -19.93 41.65
CA THR A 775 -8.24 -19.00 40.57
C THR A 775 -9.20 -17.95 41.12
N VAL A 776 -8.78 -16.69 41.12
CA VAL A 776 -9.64 -15.58 41.52
C VAL A 776 -10.42 -15.09 40.30
N VAL A 777 -11.74 -14.97 40.42
CA VAL A 777 -12.62 -14.43 39.38
C VAL A 777 -13.28 -13.16 39.88
N VAL A 778 -12.91 -12.03 39.29
CA VAL A 778 -13.47 -10.71 39.57
C VAL A 778 -14.67 -10.48 38.68
N VAL A 779 -15.85 -10.36 39.30
CA VAL A 779 -17.12 -10.17 38.59
C VAL A 779 -17.62 -8.75 38.83
N LEU A 780 -18.01 -8.06 37.75
CA LEU A 780 -18.46 -6.67 37.84
C LEU A 780 -19.96 -6.55 38.16
N TYR A 781 -20.77 -7.56 37.85
CA TYR A 781 -22.19 -7.57 38.23
C TYR A 781 -22.41 -8.46 39.46
N ARG A 782 -22.72 -7.87 40.62
CA ARG A 782 -22.96 -8.61 41.87
C ARG A 782 -24.05 -9.67 41.73
N ALA A 783 -25.10 -9.37 40.95
CA ALA A 783 -26.20 -10.30 40.68
C ALA A 783 -25.76 -11.62 40.03
N LEU A 784 -24.58 -11.68 39.40
CA LEU A 784 -24.05 -12.89 38.76
C LEU A 784 -23.20 -13.76 39.69
N ILE A 785 -22.84 -13.28 40.89
CA ILE A 785 -21.93 -13.99 41.78
C ILE A 785 -22.55 -15.29 42.30
N GLU A 786 -23.77 -15.22 42.84
CA GLU A 786 -24.47 -16.38 43.40
C GLU A 786 -24.70 -17.48 42.34
N ASP A 787 -25.14 -17.08 41.15
CA ASP A 787 -25.31 -17.98 40.00
C ASP A 787 -24.00 -18.64 39.58
N LEU A 788 -22.91 -17.86 39.53
CA LEU A 788 -21.60 -18.36 39.13
C LEU A 788 -21.04 -19.35 40.16
N VAL A 789 -21.11 -19.03 41.44
CA VAL A 789 -20.67 -19.93 42.53
C VAL A 789 -21.49 -21.22 42.54
N SER A 790 -22.81 -21.14 42.42
CA SER A 790 -23.68 -22.31 42.35
C SER A 790 -23.36 -23.20 41.14
N TRP A 791 -23.12 -22.60 39.97
CA TRP A 791 -22.80 -23.33 38.75
C TRP A 791 -21.44 -24.03 38.81
N ILE A 792 -20.38 -23.34 39.28
CA ILE A 792 -19.04 -23.93 39.41
C ILE A 792 -19.04 -25.06 40.45
N GLY A 793 -19.76 -24.88 41.58
CA GLY A 793 -19.92 -25.93 42.59
C GLY A 793 -20.60 -27.19 42.03
N ARG A 794 -21.61 -27.06 41.15
CA ARG A 794 -22.23 -28.20 40.46
C ARG A 794 -21.30 -28.93 39.50
N CYS A 795 -20.25 -28.27 39.01
CA CYS A 795 -19.22 -28.87 38.19
C CYS A 795 -18.21 -29.70 39.01
N GLY A 796 -18.38 -29.80 40.34
CA GLY A 796 -17.46 -30.51 41.24
C GLY A 796 -16.17 -29.75 41.51
N VAL A 797 -16.16 -28.43 41.31
CA VAL A 797 -15.04 -27.54 41.63
C VAL A 797 -15.35 -26.82 42.93
N ASP A 798 -14.43 -26.86 43.88
CA ASP A 798 -14.55 -26.12 45.14
C ASP A 798 -14.54 -24.62 44.85
N CYS A 799 -15.67 -23.96 45.11
CA CYS A 799 -15.90 -22.57 44.74
C CYS A 799 -16.64 -21.82 45.83
N MET A 800 -16.17 -20.61 46.14
CA MET A 800 -16.79 -19.73 47.11
C MET A 800 -16.82 -18.27 46.62
N GLU A 801 -17.79 -17.51 47.11
CA GLU A 801 -17.74 -16.05 47.09
C GLU A 801 -16.82 -15.58 48.23
N TRP A 802 -15.84 -14.73 47.90
CA TRP A 802 -15.04 -14.09 48.93
C TRP A 802 -15.84 -13.02 49.67
N LYS A 803 -15.88 -13.14 51.00
CA LYS A 803 -16.48 -12.17 51.92
C LYS A 803 -15.40 -11.53 52.78
N HIS A 804 -15.67 -10.31 53.25
CA HIS A 804 -14.72 -9.58 54.09
C HIS A 804 -14.27 -10.40 55.31
N GLY A 805 -12.95 -10.53 55.52
CA GLY A 805 -12.38 -11.34 56.59
C GLY A 805 -12.26 -12.85 56.31
N GLU A 806 -12.70 -13.33 55.14
CA GLU A 806 -12.53 -14.72 54.73
C GLU A 806 -11.06 -15.05 54.43
N ASN A 807 -10.60 -16.22 54.91
CA ASN A 807 -9.20 -16.67 54.84
C ASN A 807 -9.04 -18.10 54.32
N ASN A 808 -10.14 -18.81 54.06
CA ASN A 808 -10.10 -20.19 53.57
C ASN A 808 -9.74 -20.25 52.08
N PRO A 809 -8.89 -21.19 51.62
CA PRO A 809 -8.65 -21.42 50.21
C PRO A 809 -9.84 -22.13 49.55
N ALA A 810 -10.06 -21.86 48.26
CA ALA A 810 -10.94 -22.64 47.38
C ALA A 810 -10.34 -22.70 45.97
N SER A 811 -10.66 -23.72 45.16
CA SER A 811 -10.13 -23.82 43.80
C SER A 811 -10.52 -22.62 42.92
N VAL A 812 -11.74 -22.10 43.10
CA VAL A 812 -12.19 -20.85 42.47
C VAL A 812 -12.79 -19.90 43.52
N VAL A 813 -12.26 -18.69 43.58
CA VAL A 813 -12.72 -17.64 44.50
C VAL A 813 -13.32 -16.50 43.70
N VAL A 814 -14.63 -16.30 43.83
CA VAL A 814 -15.35 -15.24 43.13
C VAL A 814 -15.42 -14.00 44.01
N VAL A 815 -15.07 -12.83 43.48
CA VAL A 815 -15.07 -11.56 44.22
C VAL A 815 -15.71 -10.44 43.40
N SER A 816 -16.47 -9.56 44.07
CA SER A 816 -17.00 -8.36 43.42
C SER A 816 -15.88 -7.38 43.09
N ALA A 817 -15.91 -6.79 41.89
CA ALA A 817 -15.00 -5.73 41.49
C ALA A 817 -15.02 -4.50 42.43
N ASP A 818 -16.11 -4.28 43.18
CA ASP A 818 -16.22 -3.16 44.12
C ASP A 818 -15.24 -3.26 45.29
N VAL A 819 -14.82 -4.48 45.65
CA VAL A 819 -13.97 -4.75 46.81
C VAL A 819 -12.62 -5.39 46.42
N ALA A 820 -12.50 -5.93 45.21
CA ALA A 820 -11.30 -6.63 44.75
C ALA A 820 -10.03 -5.75 44.73
N GLY A 821 -10.18 -4.44 44.51
CA GLY A 821 -9.07 -3.49 44.42
C GLY A 821 -8.74 -2.74 45.72
N ASP A 822 -9.46 -3.01 46.80
CA ASP A 822 -9.35 -2.26 48.05
C ASP A 822 -8.02 -2.56 48.78
N ILE A 823 -7.25 -1.51 49.04
CA ILE A 823 -5.97 -1.54 49.78
C ILE A 823 -6.09 -0.89 51.16
N THR A 824 -7.24 -0.30 51.49
CA THR A 824 -7.41 0.59 52.65
C THR A 824 -8.05 -0.11 53.84
N SER A 825 -8.99 -1.02 53.61
CA SER A 825 -9.66 -1.73 54.71
C SER A 825 -8.78 -2.82 55.31
N ASN A 826 -8.81 -2.98 56.63
CA ASN A 826 -8.18 -4.14 57.28
C ASN A 826 -8.97 -5.42 56.93
N GLY A 827 -8.29 -6.54 56.65
CA GLY A 827 -8.95 -7.77 56.17
C GLY A 827 -9.54 -7.67 54.76
N ASN A 828 -8.99 -6.78 53.92
CA ASN A 828 -9.39 -6.63 52.51
C ASN A 828 -9.03 -7.86 51.65
N PHE A 829 -9.57 -7.88 50.42
CA PHE A 829 -9.37 -8.97 49.47
C PHE A 829 -7.90 -9.14 49.07
N LEU A 830 -7.15 -8.05 48.93
CA LEU A 830 -5.74 -8.14 48.59
C LEU A 830 -4.95 -8.84 49.70
N GLY A 831 -5.27 -8.62 50.97
CA GLY A 831 -4.69 -9.35 52.10
C GLY A 831 -4.95 -10.86 52.02
N TYR A 832 -6.17 -11.26 51.68
CA TYR A 832 -6.50 -12.66 51.38
C TYR A 832 -5.68 -13.22 50.22
N ALA A 833 -5.61 -12.50 49.09
CA ALA A 833 -4.90 -12.95 47.92
C ALA A 833 -3.37 -13.03 48.15
N TRP A 834 -2.80 -12.15 48.96
CA TRP A 834 -1.42 -12.24 49.44
C TRP A 834 -1.23 -13.47 50.33
N LEU A 835 -2.13 -13.77 51.26
CA LEU A 835 -2.09 -14.98 52.07
C LEU A 835 -2.10 -16.26 51.19
N MET A 836 -2.92 -16.28 50.13
CA MET A 836 -2.95 -17.40 49.18
C MET A 836 -1.69 -17.48 48.34
N LYS A 837 -1.09 -16.34 47.98
CA LYS A 837 0.19 -16.28 47.28
C LYS A 837 1.34 -16.78 48.15
N ASP A 838 1.41 -16.36 49.41
CA ASP A 838 2.43 -16.79 50.37
C ASP A 838 2.35 -18.29 50.66
N LYS A 839 1.14 -18.86 50.63
CA LYS A 839 0.92 -20.32 50.67
C LYS A 839 1.27 -21.04 49.36
N GLY A 840 1.67 -20.32 48.31
CA GLY A 840 1.96 -20.86 46.98
C GLY A 840 0.73 -21.31 46.18
N LEU A 841 -0.48 -20.94 46.64
CA LEU A 841 -1.75 -21.40 46.08
C LEU A 841 -2.30 -20.44 45.02
N GLN A 842 -2.04 -19.13 45.10
CA GLN A 842 -2.59 -18.15 44.15
C GLN A 842 -1.97 -18.31 42.75
N GLN A 843 -2.76 -18.76 41.77
CA GLN A 843 -2.26 -18.98 40.41
C GLN A 843 -2.60 -17.84 39.45
N ARG A 844 -3.85 -17.35 39.46
CA ARG A 844 -4.32 -16.33 38.50
C ARG A 844 -5.46 -15.49 39.02
N VAL A 845 -5.62 -14.32 38.41
CA VAL A 845 -6.75 -13.42 38.56
C VAL A 845 -7.39 -13.23 37.18
N VAL A 846 -8.69 -13.48 37.13
CA VAL A 846 -9.52 -13.36 35.93
C VAL A 846 -10.50 -12.22 36.17
N VAL A 847 -10.54 -11.23 35.29
CA VAL A 847 -11.51 -10.13 35.36
C VAL A 847 -12.52 -10.31 34.23
N ASP A 848 -13.75 -10.67 34.59
CA ASP A 848 -14.84 -10.81 33.62
C ASP A 848 -15.41 -9.43 33.24
N GLU A 849 -16.01 -9.32 32.07
CA GLU A 849 -16.52 -8.06 31.49
C GLU A 849 -15.56 -6.85 31.67
N CYS A 850 -14.27 -7.07 31.40
CA CYS A 850 -13.20 -6.13 31.71
C CYS A 850 -13.34 -4.76 31.02
N HIS A 851 -14.12 -4.65 29.92
CA HIS A 851 -14.39 -3.39 29.23
C HIS A 851 -15.12 -2.36 30.11
N LEU A 852 -15.82 -2.81 31.15
CA LEU A 852 -16.51 -1.95 32.11
C LEU A 852 -15.56 -1.17 33.02
N LEU A 853 -14.29 -1.61 33.15
CA LEU A 853 -13.30 -0.92 33.98
C LEU A 853 -13.05 0.53 33.54
N PHE A 854 -13.26 0.83 32.26
CA PHE A 854 -13.18 2.19 31.74
C PHE A 854 -14.52 2.75 31.26
N THR A 855 -15.41 1.91 30.72
CA THR A 855 -16.73 2.39 30.23
C THR A 855 -17.71 2.72 31.35
N ALA A 856 -17.61 2.08 32.52
CA ALA A 856 -18.47 2.33 33.69
C ALA A 856 -17.80 3.15 34.80
N ARG A 857 -16.54 3.59 34.61
CA ARG A 857 -15.74 4.27 35.64
C ARG A 857 -16.40 5.55 36.18
N HIS A 858 -17.18 6.24 35.36
CA HIS A 858 -17.78 7.55 35.69
C HIS A 858 -18.88 7.48 36.76
N TRP A 859 -19.45 6.31 37.01
CA TRP A 859 -20.49 6.12 38.04
C TRP A 859 -20.16 4.99 39.02
N ARG A 860 -19.00 4.34 38.86
CA ARG A 860 -18.55 3.23 39.71
C ARG A 860 -17.06 3.32 40.01
N ASP A 861 -16.70 4.32 40.81
CA ASP A 861 -15.31 4.70 41.11
C ASP A 861 -14.44 3.56 41.66
N ASN A 862 -15.03 2.57 42.36
CA ASN A 862 -14.30 1.42 42.86
C ASN A 862 -13.66 0.57 41.74
N LEU A 863 -14.16 0.63 40.50
CA LEU A 863 -13.54 -0.06 39.36
C LEU A 863 -12.12 0.45 39.07
N LEU A 864 -11.82 1.73 39.36
CA LEU A 864 -10.47 2.29 39.22
C LEU A 864 -9.46 1.62 40.15
N LYS A 865 -9.92 1.01 41.25
CA LYS A 865 -9.08 0.31 42.23
C LYS A 865 -8.72 -1.10 41.76
N VAL A 866 -9.46 -1.70 40.83
CA VAL A 866 -9.23 -3.07 40.33
C VAL A 866 -7.81 -3.23 39.74
N LYS A 867 -7.22 -2.14 39.21
CA LYS A 867 -5.81 -2.11 38.78
C LYS A 867 -4.82 -2.55 39.87
N ASN A 868 -5.17 -2.41 41.16
CA ASN A 868 -4.34 -2.81 42.30
C ASN A 868 -4.14 -4.32 42.38
N LEU A 869 -4.96 -5.13 41.70
CA LEU A 869 -4.74 -6.59 41.59
C LEU A 869 -3.38 -6.93 40.97
N ARG A 870 -2.78 -6.01 40.21
CA ARG A 870 -1.40 -6.15 39.70
C ARG A 870 -0.35 -6.29 40.79
N LEU A 871 -0.62 -5.77 42.00
CA LEU A 871 0.29 -5.85 43.14
C LEU A 871 0.52 -7.31 43.59
N LEU A 872 -0.42 -8.21 43.25
CA LEU A 872 -0.29 -9.63 43.53
C LEU A 872 0.81 -10.30 42.69
N GLY A 873 1.22 -9.73 41.55
CA GLY A 873 2.27 -10.31 40.70
C GLY A 873 1.93 -11.71 40.16
N CYS A 874 0.64 -12.04 40.03
CA CYS A 874 0.15 -13.31 39.48
C CYS A 874 -0.35 -13.13 38.03
N LEU A 875 -0.75 -14.23 37.38
CA LEU A 875 -1.25 -14.21 36.01
C LEU A 875 -2.57 -13.42 35.92
N ILE A 876 -2.68 -12.49 34.97
CA ILE A 876 -3.87 -11.67 34.75
C ILE A 876 -4.52 -12.06 33.43
N VAL A 877 -5.80 -12.45 33.51
CA VAL A 877 -6.65 -12.77 32.36
C VAL A 877 -7.84 -11.82 32.35
N LEU A 878 -8.09 -11.13 31.24
CA LEU A 878 -9.15 -10.15 31.07
C LEU A 878 -10.14 -10.68 30.03
N LEU A 879 -11.40 -10.86 30.41
CA LEU A 879 -12.43 -11.46 29.56
C LEU A 879 -13.48 -10.42 29.19
N THR A 880 -13.95 -10.42 27.94
CA THR A 880 -15.00 -9.48 27.49
C THR A 880 -15.72 -9.99 26.24
N ALA A 881 -16.97 -9.56 26.03
CA ALA A 881 -17.70 -9.80 24.78
C ALA A 881 -17.62 -8.64 23.77
N THR A 882 -17.36 -7.43 24.25
CA THR A 882 -17.76 -6.19 23.56
C THR A 882 -16.65 -5.13 23.60
N LEU A 883 -15.39 -5.56 23.47
CA LEU A 883 -14.25 -4.63 23.40
C LEU A 883 -13.87 -4.38 21.94
N PRO A 884 -14.20 -3.23 21.33
CA PRO A 884 -13.73 -2.92 19.98
C PRO A 884 -12.20 -2.68 19.97
N PRO A 885 -11.47 -3.01 18.88
CA PRO A 885 -10.01 -2.85 18.82
C PRO A 885 -9.51 -1.44 19.17
N VAL A 886 -10.30 -0.40 18.84
CA VAL A 886 -9.95 1.01 19.14
C VAL A 886 -9.95 1.35 20.63
N GLN A 887 -10.61 0.56 21.48
CA GLN A 887 -10.69 0.79 22.93
C GLN A 887 -9.74 -0.12 23.74
N GLU A 888 -8.90 -0.91 23.09
CA GLU A 888 -7.91 -1.77 23.77
C GLU A 888 -6.92 -0.95 24.60
N GLY A 889 -6.49 0.21 24.09
CA GLY A 889 -5.61 1.13 24.82
C GLY A 889 -6.23 1.66 26.13
N GLU A 890 -7.54 1.90 26.14
CA GLU A 890 -8.27 2.34 27.35
C GLU A 890 -8.33 1.23 28.41
N LEU A 891 -8.53 -0.03 27.98
CA LEU A 891 -8.51 -1.18 28.87
C LEU A 891 -7.11 -1.38 29.48
N GLU A 892 -6.07 -1.34 28.65
CA GLU A 892 -4.68 -1.46 29.08
C GLU A 892 -4.29 -0.35 30.07
N ALA A 893 -4.64 0.89 29.76
CA ALA A 893 -4.42 2.03 30.66
C ALA A 893 -5.17 1.86 31.99
N SER A 894 -6.40 1.36 31.96
CA SER A 894 -7.23 1.21 33.16
C SER A 894 -6.72 0.12 34.11
N MET A 895 -6.19 -0.98 33.57
CA MET A 895 -5.54 -2.03 34.35
C MET A 895 -4.04 -1.77 34.60
N LEU A 896 -3.48 -0.71 34.01
CA LEU A 896 -2.05 -0.41 33.96
C LEU A 896 -1.20 -1.61 33.50
N VAL A 897 -1.74 -2.37 32.55
CA VAL A 897 -1.05 -3.45 31.84
C VAL A 897 -0.53 -2.91 30.51
N ARG A 898 0.55 -3.49 29.98
CA ARG A 898 1.10 -3.14 28.67
C ARG A 898 1.41 -4.42 27.92
N ASN A 899 1.18 -4.43 26.61
CA ASN A 899 1.46 -5.58 25.73
C ASN A 899 0.63 -6.82 26.09
N ALA A 900 -0.66 -6.63 26.39
CA ALA A 900 -1.53 -7.76 26.60
C ALA A 900 -1.61 -8.60 25.32
N THR A 901 -1.59 -9.92 25.46
CA THR A 901 -1.85 -10.85 24.35
C THR A 901 -3.35 -10.88 24.09
N TYR A 902 -3.81 -10.62 22.87
CA TYR A 902 -5.23 -10.65 22.52
C TYR A 902 -5.59 -11.94 21.78
N ILE A 903 -6.60 -12.66 22.27
CA ILE A 903 -7.28 -13.74 21.55
C ILE A 903 -8.70 -13.28 21.28
N ARG A 904 -9.06 -13.08 20.01
CA ARG A 904 -10.30 -12.42 19.61
C ARG A 904 -11.05 -13.25 18.57
N ALA A 905 -12.28 -13.66 18.90
CA ALA A 905 -13.22 -14.21 17.93
C ALA A 905 -14.10 -13.11 17.33
N SER A 906 -14.69 -13.37 16.17
CA SER A 906 -15.73 -12.51 15.60
C SER A 906 -16.91 -12.41 16.56
N THR A 907 -17.41 -11.19 16.80
CA THR A 907 -18.62 -10.95 17.60
C THR A 907 -19.89 -10.94 16.76
N THR A 908 -19.76 -11.12 15.43
CA THR A 908 -20.89 -11.21 14.49
C THR A 908 -21.77 -12.40 14.84
N ARG A 909 -23.08 -12.16 14.95
CA ARG A 909 -24.08 -13.21 15.19
C ARG A 909 -24.82 -13.48 13.87
N PRO A 910 -24.41 -14.48 13.07
CA PRO A 910 -25.03 -14.76 11.77
C PRO A 910 -26.53 -15.10 11.89
N ASN A 911 -26.97 -15.52 13.07
CA ASN A 911 -28.38 -15.83 13.38
C ASN A 911 -29.16 -14.60 13.90
N ALA A 912 -28.55 -13.41 13.98
CA ALA A 912 -29.21 -12.18 14.42
C ALA A 912 -29.48 -11.27 13.21
N ARG A 913 -30.73 -10.79 13.08
CA ARG A 913 -31.12 -9.80 12.07
C ARG A 913 -31.22 -8.43 12.75
N TYR A 914 -30.41 -7.48 12.31
CA TYR A 914 -30.45 -6.09 12.75
C TYR A 914 -31.28 -5.27 11.75
N PHE A 915 -32.20 -4.44 12.23
CA PHE A 915 -32.92 -3.47 11.41
C PHE A 915 -33.12 -2.18 12.21
N VAL A 916 -33.02 -1.03 11.55
CA VAL A 916 -33.29 0.29 12.13
C VAL A 916 -34.60 0.77 11.50
N SER A 917 -35.65 0.94 12.30
CA SER A 917 -36.98 1.29 11.78
C SER A 917 -37.11 2.78 11.45
N TRP A 918 -36.48 3.64 12.24
CA TRP A 918 -36.40 5.09 12.03
C TRP A 918 -35.09 5.57 12.66
N CYS A 919 -34.36 6.43 11.97
CA CYS A 919 -33.10 7.01 12.44
C CYS A 919 -33.29 8.48 12.76
#